data_AF-A0A135V2A5-F1
#
_entry.id   AF-A0A135V2A5-F1
#
_cell.length_a   1.000
_cell.length_b   1.000
_cell.length_c   1.000
_cell.angle_alpha   90.00
_cell.angle_beta   90.00
_cell.angle_gamma   90.00
#
_symmetry.space_group_name_H-M   'P 1'
#
loop_
_entity.id
_entity.type
_entity.pdbx_description
1 polymer ?
#
loop_
_entity_poly.entity_id
_entity_poly.type
_entity_poly.pdbx_seq_one_letter_code
_entity_poly.pdbx_strand_id
1 'polypeptide(L)'
;MRFSTKCLIAVGLLSALGLKQQAAAVELSSFTESLFTESMDFLDRIYDPAAGYLYFSTSHLRQASTRRDLRSEEPTVGTTAYPKNIYNSWDPNWRGFIGTTHIVIYEEFRHLLARDVQDLILESLYNNTVGDSYRVGGVDDDNLYPSYSNPAIMRAIATGWTGRTLNDSNMTAAGELYAKEILDLFDRNNTLSEFNSQTYAGVSIYSLTLWAKYMPNDSSLMGQHGARMIKAIWESIGSMYNANLRNVAGPWDRTYGFDMNQYVAIINIYIWSLVGKDKAPGISQTWSMAHADDLEYAPLISVLAPFHDALVPSDIVEKLSTFPSEHLFETATFSSPHDSVPRNITTWLSANLTIGAESYDEDTLGGSREDPYQWSPAVVQWARNDGSVGYTALHGTEETLDVDVSPGHLSLSYPDGNSTSIVTFLVSSNPLGGKRDIFGFEDVEGIQVSVGGSVVSQPEIGFCGLVGGICSIIHGFEFWNITFVMPSNSSAVPSIELDIRSTIGESCIMTPWGHYQSYDDHFQLQDSPTVVTRAGRGRRWALDELLKTSKSFDNSISAAQTETGAGRGAVVGYFLFEDRRSWYCTRLAGQWDWMTGVRNPCTGRHGARAKLSSRTATPLVDTNGRCWSWPCDALQTGRGTEANIDGQGLAQQPSRRARRVHLDHELVRSSG
;
A
#
# COMPACT_ATOMS: atom_id res chain seq x y z
N MET A 1 32.65 -32.29 -52.42
CA MET A 1 31.21 -32.19 -52.78
C MET A 1 30.92 -30.73 -53.13
N ARG A 2 30.16 -30.44 -54.19
CA ARG A 2 29.72 -29.07 -54.51
C ARG A 2 28.29 -28.88 -54.01
N PHE A 3 28.09 -28.08 -52.96
CA PHE A 3 26.75 -27.69 -52.54
C PHE A 3 26.15 -26.71 -53.56
N SER A 4 24.91 -26.97 -53.97
CA SER A 4 24.17 -26.13 -54.91
C SER A 4 23.78 -24.80 -54.28
N THR A 5 23.85 -23.71 -55.03
CA THR A 5 23.45 -22.35 -54.59
C THR A 5 22.00 -22.29 -54.08
N LYS A 6 21.13 -23.21 -54.54
CA LYS A 6 19.74 -23.33 -54.03
C LYS A 6 19.66 -23.80 -52.57
N CYS A 7 20.68 -24.51 -52.08
CA CYS A 7 20.72 -25.02 -50.70
C CYS A 7 21.07 -23.91 -49.70
N LEU A 8 21.96 -22.99 -50.08
CA LEU A 8 22.31 -21.81 -49.28
C LEU A 8 21.12 -20.85 -49.09
N ILE A 9 20.28 -20.67 -50.11
CA ILE A 9 19.07 -19.84 -50.03
C ILE A 9 18.02 -20.47 -49.11
N ALA A 10 17.86 -21.80 -49.14
CA ALA A 10 16.94 -22.51 -48.25
C ALA A 10 17.37 -22.42 -46.77
N VAL A 11 18.67 -22.57 -46.49
CA VAL A 11 19.21 -22.38 -45.13
C VAL A 11 19.09 -20.92 -44.67
N GLY A 12 19.30 -19.95 -45.56
CA GLY A 12 19.10 -18.52 -45.25
C GLY A 12 17.66 -18.13 -44.95
N LEU A 13 16.67 -18.74 -45.63
CA LEU A 13 15.25 -18.51 -45.34
C LEU A 13 14.80 -19.23 -44.05
N LEU A 14 15.33 -20.42 -43.76
CA LEU A 14 15.07 -21.12 -42.50
C LEU A 14 15.72 -20.42 -41.29
N SER A 15 16.89 -19.79 -41.44
CA SER A 15 17.47 -18.97 -40.37
C SER A 15 16.75 -17.62 -40.21
N ALA A 16 16.28 -17.00 -41.30
CA ALA A 16 15.45 -15.79 -41.21
C ALA A 16 14.07 -16.02 -40.58
N LEU A 17 13.49 -17.22 -40.75
CA LEU A 17 12.26 -17.63 -40.06
C LEU A 17 12.53 -18.10 -38.61
N GLY A 18 13.63 -18.82 -38.37
CA GLY A 18 14.03 -19.26 -37.03
C GLY A 18 14.47 -18.12 -36.09
N LEU A 19 14.98 -17.01 -36.62
CA LEU A 19 15.34 -15.82 -35.83
C LEU A 19 14.15 -14.93 -35.45
N LYS A 20 12.96 -15.16 -36.03
CA LYS A 20 11.70 -14.53 -35.59
C LYS A 20 11.00 -15.29 -34.45
N GLN A 21 11.65 -16.29 -33.89
CA GLN A 21 11.21 -17.02 -32.70
C GLN A 21 12.18 -16.87 -31.52
N GLN A 22 12.90 -15.74 -31.48
CA GLN A 22 13.10 -15.07 -30.20
C GLN A 22 11.70 -14.78 -29.63
N ALA A 23 11.49 -14.99 -28.33
CA ALA A 23 10.21 -14.71 -27.69
C ALA A 23 9.73 -13.33 -28.14
N ALA A 24 8.52 -13.25 -28.70
CA ALA A 24 7.96 -11.99 -29.12
C ALA A 24 7.82 -11.13 -27.87
N ALA A 25 8.77 -10.22 -27.66
CA ALA A 25 8.76 -9.33 -26.53
C ALA A 25 7.42 -8.60 -26.56
N VAL A 26 6.68 -8.68 -25.47
CA VAL A 26 5.39 -8.01 -25.34
C VAL A 26 5.63 -6.54 -25.64
N GLU A 27 4.92 -5.98 -26.63
CA GLU A 27 5.04 -4.56 -26.97
C GLU A 27 4.38 -3.76 -25.83
N LEU A 28 5.19 -3.43 -24.82
CA LEU A 28 4.79 -2.62 -23.68
C LEU A 28 4.58 -1.17 -24.12
N SER A 29 3.66 -0.46 -23.45
CA SER A 29 3.61 1.00 -23.55
C SER A 29 4.89 1.59 -22.94
N SER A 30 5.27 2.81 -23.31
CA SER A 30 6.44 3.48 -22.70
C SER A 30 6.30 3.70 -21.18
N PHE A 31 5.07 3.77 -20.67
CA PHE A 31 4.80 3.88 -19.23
C PHE A 31 5.02 2.54 -18.53
N THR A 32 4.49 1.46 -19.13
CA THR A 32 4.64 0.09 -18.65
C THR A 32 6.09 -0.40 -18.76
N GLU A 33 6.81 -0.05 -19.83
CA GLU A 33 8.24 -0.33 -19.99
C GLU A 33 9.05 0.37 -18.89
N SER A 34 8.81 1.66 -18.65
CA SER A 34 9.47 2.41 -17.57
C SER A 34 9.20 1.81 -16.18
N LEU A 35 7.97 1.37 -15.93
CA LEU A 35 7.59 0.69 -14.68
C LEU A 35 8.34 -0.64 -14.54
N PHE A 36 8.31 -1.46 -15.60
CA PHE A 36 8.98 -2.76 -15.63
C PHE A 36 10.48 -2.60 -15.38
N THR A 37 11.16 -1.70 -16.11
CA THR A 37 12.60 -1.44 -15.93
C THR A 37 12.92 -1.02 -14.50
N GLU A 38 12.19 -0.08 -13.89
CA GLU A 38 12.50 0.36 -12.53
C GLU A 38 12.23 -0.74 -11.47
N SER A 39 11.19 -1.55 -11.67
CA SER A 39 10.91 -2.69 -10.78
C SER A 39 11.97 -3.80 -10.89
N MET A 40 12.47 -4.09 -12.08
CA MET A 40 13.56 -5.05 -12.28
C MET A 40 14.88 -4.52 -11.72
N ASP A 41 15.19 -3.23 -11.92
CA ASP A 41 16.33 -2.54 -11.32
C ASP A 41 16.30 -2.56 -9.77
N PHE A 42 15.10 -2.58 -9.18
CA PHE A 42 14.89 -2.72 -7.74
C PHE A 42 15.09 -4.17 -7.29
N LEU A 43 14.45 -5.13 -7.96
CA LEU A 43 14.60 -6.57 -7.70
C LEU A 43 16.06 -7.03 -7.80
N ASP A 44 16.81 -6.60 -8.82
CA ASP A 44 18.22 -6.93 -9.01
C ASP A 44 19.14 -6.37 -7.91
N ARG A 45 18.73 -5.29 -7.21
CA ARG A 45 19.49 -4.74 -6.06
C ARG A 45 19.28 -5.51 -4.78
N ILE A 46 18.12 -6.15 -4.63
CA ILE A 46 17.78 -6.94 -3.44
C ILE A 46 18.05 -8.42 -3.66
N TYR A 47 18.11 -8.92 -4.89
CA TYR A 47 18.43 -10.32 -5.18
C TYR A 47 19.89 -10.68 -4.84
N ASP A 48 20.08 -11.70 -3.98
CA ASP A 48 21.39 -12.33 -3.80
C ASP A 48 21.51 -13.56 -4.72
N PRO A 49 22.37 -13.50 -5.77
CA PRO A 49 22.54 -14.61 -6.71
C PRO A 49 23.29 -15.81 -6.11
N ALA A 50 23.98 -15.66 -4.97
CA ALA A 50 24.62 -16.76 -4.25
C ALA A 50 23.65 -17.48 -3.30
N ALA A 51 22.66 -16.77 -2.76
CA ALA A 51 21.66 -17.33 -1.87
C ALA A 51 20.36 -17.77 -2.60
N GLY A 52 20.09 -17.20 -3.78
CA GLY A 52 18.92 -17.52 -4.61
C GLY A 52 17.60 -16.90 -4.11
N TYR A 53 17.66 -15.81 -3.34
CA TYR A 53 16.48 -15.12 -2.80
C TYR A 53 16.68 -13.60 -2.68
N LEU A 54 15.58 -12.89 -2.48
CA LEU A 54 15.54 -11.43 -2.30
C LEU A 54 15.86 -11.05 -0.84
N TYR A 55 16.94 -10.31 -0.63
CA TYR A 55 17.31 -9.64 0.62
C TYR A 55 16.56 -8.33 0.77
N PHE A 56 15.32 -8.37 1.26
CA PHE A 56 14.64 -7.13 1.64
C PHE A 56 15.02 -6.68 3.05
N SER A 57 15.35 -5.39 3.19
CA SER A 57 15.88 -4.81 4.43
C SER A 57 14.94 -3.80 5.10
N THR A 58 13.63 -4.07 5.07
CA THR A 58 12.72 -3.45 6.05
C THR A 58 12.99 -4.03 7.44
N SER A 59 12.73 -3.23 8.47
CA SER A 59 13.29 -3.39 9.82
C SER A 59 12.91 -4.67 10.58
N HIS A 60 11.96 -5.47 10.06
CA HIS A 60 11.40 -6.63 10.75
C HIS A 60 12.09 -7.97 10.42
N LEU A 61 12.83 -8.10 9.32
CA LEU A 61 13.44 -9.39 8.90
C LEU A 61 14.94 -9.56 9.23
N ARG A 62 15.50 -8.72 10.11
CA ARG A 62 16.91 -8.84 10.56
C ARG A 62 17.26 -10.13 11.32
N GLN A 63 16.30 -10.99 11.67
CA GLN A 63 16.57 -12.21 12.45
C GLN A 63 16.79 -13.48 11.61
N ALA A 64 16.42 -13.52 10.32
CA ALA A 64 16.59 -14.71 9.48
C ALA A 64 17.97 -14.79 8.77
N SER A 65 18.59 -13.65 8.46
CA SER A 65 19.65 -13.53 7.44
C SER A 65 21.08 -13.94 7.84
N THR A 66 21.25 -14.93 8.72
CA THR A 66 22.60 -15.39 9.15
C THR A 66 22.86 -16.89 8.97
N ARG A 67 21.99 -17.63 8.26
CA ARG A 67 22.20 -19.05 7.97
C ARG A 67 21.98 -19.36 6.50
N ARG A 68 22.73 -20.34 6.01
CA ARG A 68 22.67 -20.85 4.64
C ARG A 68 21.69 -22.02 4.60
N ASP A 69 21.09 -22.22 3.43
CA ASP A 69 20.28 -23.37 3.01
C ASP A 69 18.73 -23.21 3.12
N LEU A 70 18.15 -22.78 1.99
CA LEU A 70 16.98 -23.40 1.35
C LEU A 70 15.85 -23.91 2.26
N ARG A 71 15.08 -23.02 2.90
CA ARG A 71 13.75 -23.24 3.54
C ARG A 71 13.60 -24.56 4.36
N SER A 72 14.68 -25.04 4.97
CA SER A 72 14.76 -26.33 5.69
C SER A 72 15.05 -26.17 7.19
N GLU A 73 15.39 -24.96 7.63
CA GLU A 73 15.80 -24.68 9.02
C GLU A 73 14.66 -24.30 9.97
N GLU A 74 13.48 -23.96 9.46
CA GLU A 74 12.31 -23.76 10.31
C GLU A 74 11.87 -25.10 10.92
N PRO A 75 11.57 -25.16 12.23
CA PRO A 75 11.05 -26.38 12.83
C PRO A 75 9.73 -26.80 12.16
N THR A 76 9.32 -28.05 12.29
CA THR A 76 7.99 -28.46 11.82
C THR A 76 6.90 -27.68 12.55
N VAL A 77 6.00 -27.02 11.80
CA VAL A 77 4.85 -26.29 12.34
C VAL A 77 3.97 -27.23 13.17
N GLY A 78 3.58 -26.77 14.36
CA GLY A 78 2.86 -27.56 15.37
C GLY A 78 3.76 -28.28 16.38
N THR A 79 5.06 -28.01 16.39
CA THR A 79 5.96 -28.40 17.49
C THR A 79 5.90 -27.38 18.63
N THR A 80 6.35 -27.73 19.84
CA THR A 80 6.40 -26.78 20.96
C THR A 80 7.32 -25.57 20.69
N ALA A 81 8.34 -25.74 19.82
CA ALA A 81 9.25 -24.68 19.42
C ALA A 81 8.72 -23.81 18.26
N TYR A 82 7.74 -24.31 17.51
CA TYR A 82 7.09 -23.59 16.42
C TYR A 82 5.60 -24.01 16.38
N PRO A 83 4.77 -23.42 17.26
CA PRO A 83 3.38 -23.83 17.44
C PRO A 83 2.55 -23.56 16.18
N LYS A 84 1.30 -24.06 16.14
CA LYS A 84 0.39 -23.68 15.07
C LYS A 84 -0.20 -22.30 15.36
N ASN A 85 0.16 -21.30 14.56
CA ASN A 85 -0.42 -19.96 14.62
C ASN A 85 -0.50 -19.34 13.21
N ILE A 86 -1.72 -19.11 12.73
CA ILE A 86 -2.00 -18.48 11.43
C ILE A 86 -1.48 -17.03 11.42
N TYR A 87 -0.97 -16.56 10.29
CA TYR A 87 -0.32 -15.24 10.12
C TYR A 87 0.92 -15.00 10.98
N ASN A 88 1.45 -16.03 11.65
CA ASN A 88 2.66 -15.95 12.46
C ASN A 88 3.67 -17.06 12.15
N SER A 89 3.22 -18.32 12.15
CA SER A 89 4.03 -19.50 11.83
C SER A 89 3.81 -20.00 10.40
N TRP A 90 2.79 -19.49 9.71
CA TRP A 90 2.65 -19.48 8.25
C TRP A 90 1.60 -18.44 7.86
N ASP A 91 1.67 -17.93 6.63
CA ASP A 91 0.56 -17.21 6.01
C ASP A 91 -0.09 -18.12 4.94
N PRO A 92 -1.36 -18.52 5.10
CA PRO A 92 -2.04 -19.35 4.12
C PRO A 92 -2.45 -18.60 2.85
N ASN A 93 -2.46 -17.26 2.83
CA ASN A 93 -2.70 -16.45 1.63
C ASN A 93 -1.57 -16.59 0.59
N TRP A 94 -0.37 -17.00 1.01
CA TRP A 94 0.76 -17.28 0.10
C TRP A 94 0.43 -18.30 -1.00
N ARG A 95 -0.57 -19.16 -0.77
CA ARG A 95 -1.11 -20.05 -1.81
C ARG A 95 -1.66 -19.27 -2.99
N GLY A 96 -2.53 -18.29 -2.75
CA GLY A 96 -3.09 -17.45 -3.81
C GLY A 96 -2.01 -16.71 -4.60
N PHE A 97 -1.07 -16.06 -3.91
CA PHE A 97 0.01 -15.29 -4.54
C PHE A 97 0.95 -16.16 -5.40
N ILE A 98 1.42 -17.29 -4.87
CA ILE A 98 2.30 -18.21 -5.61
C ILE A 98 1.54 -18.90 -6.75
N GLY A 99 0.31 -19.34 -6.50
CA GLY A 99 -0.52 -20.04 -7.49
C GLY A 99 -0.88 -19.17 -8.69
N THR A 100 -1.36 -17.94 -8.46
CA THR A 100 -1.64 -17.00 -9.54
C THR A 100 -0.39 -16.61 -10.33
N THR A 101 0.75 -16.43 -9.66
CA THR A 101 2.05 -16.21 -10.32
C THR A 101 2.44 -17.40 -11.21
N HIS A 102 2.28 -18.63 -10.73
CA HIS A 102 2.47 -19.85 -11.53
C HIS A 102 1.54 -19.93 -12.75
N ILE A 103 0.29 -19.47 -12.65
CA ILE A 103 -0.63 -19.39 -13.80
C ILE A 103 -0.11 -18.40 -14.84
N VAL A 104 0.33 -17.20 -14.44
CA VAL A 104 0.92 -16.20 -15.37
C VAL A 104 2.17 -16.78 -16.06
N ILE A 105 3.06 -17.41 -15.31
CA ILE A 105 4.26 -18.09 -15.86
C ILE A 105 3.87 -19.19 -16.86
N TYR A 106 2.83 -19.99 -16.55
CA TYR A 106 2.42 -21.11 -17.38
C TYR A 106 1.67 -20.67 -18.65
N GLU A 107 0.88 -19.60 -18.63
CA GLU A 107 0.18 -19.13 -19.83
C GLU A 107 1.12 -18.33 -20.74
N GLU A 108 1.86 -17.37 -20.20
CA GLU A 108 2.69 -16.46 -21.01
C GLU A 108 4.04 -17.11 -21.40
N PHE A 109 4.65 -17.88 -20.51
CA PHE A 109 6.07 -18.27 -20.63
C PHE A 109 6.35 -19.78 -20.67
N ARG A 110 5.35 -20.68 -20.60
CA ARG A 110 5.59 -22.15 -20.65
C ARG A 110 6.44 -22.62 -21.83
N HIS A 111 6.37 -21.90 -22.95
CA HIS A 111 7.13 -22.21 -24.17
C HIS A 111 8.66 -22.03 -24.02
N LEU A 112 9.10 -21.35 -22.96
CA LEU A 112 10.50 -21.18 -22.57
C LEU A 112 10.95 -22.21 -21.52
N LEU A 113 10.00 -22.93 -20.90
CA LEU A 113 10.27 -23.86 -19.80
C LEU A 113 10.45 -25.29 -20.31
N ALA A 114 11.38 -26.02 -19.69
CA ALA A 114 11.53 -27.46 -19.90
C ALA A 114 10.26 -28.21 -19.44
N ARG A 115 9.97 -29.37 -20.04
CA ARG A 115 8.67 -30.03 -19.86
C ARG A 115 8.44 -30.53 -18.43
N ASP A 116 9.49 -31.04 -17.81
CA ASP A 116 9.52 -31.41 -16.39
C ASP A 116 9.21 -30.23 -15.46
N VAL A 117 9.72 -29.03 -15.78
CA VAL A 117 9.39 -27.79 -15.03
C VAL A 117 7.91 -27.40 -15.23
N GLN A 118 7.36 -27.55 -16.45
CA GLN A 118 5.92 -27.33 -16.68
C GLN A 118 5.07 -28.30 -15.84
N ASP A 119 5.43 -29.58 -15.81
CA ASP A 119 4.71 -30.61 -15.06
C ASP A 119 4.79 -30.36 -13.53
N LEU A 120 5.95 -29.90 -13.02
CA LEU A 120 6.12 -29.49 -11.61
C LEU A 120 5.29 -28.26 -11.23
N ILE A 121 5.11 -27.30 -12.14
CA ILE A 121 4.22 -26.14 -11.92
C ILE A 121 2.77 -26.62 -11.76
N LEU A 122 2.33 -27.55 -12.62
CA LEU A 122 0.98 -28.13 -12.54
C LEU A 122 0.76 -28.95 -11.26
N GLU A 123 1.74 -29.77 -10.85
CA GLU A 123 1.70 -30.47 -9.57
C GLU A 123 1.64 -29.50 -8.38
N SER A 124 2.40 -28.40 -8.44
CA SER A 124 2.37 -27.34 -7.43
C SER A 124 0.99 -26.68 -7.36
N LEU A 125 0.33 -26.44 -8.49
CA LEU A 125 -1.02 -25.86 -8.58
C LEU A 125 -2.12 -26.81 -8.11
N TYR A 126 -1.97 -28.12 -8.34
CA TYR A 126 -2.83 -29.14 -7.74
C TYR A 126 -2.74 -29.12 -6.21
N ASN A 127 -1.51 -29.15 -5.67
CA ASN A 127 -1.26 -29.10 -4.23
C ASN A 127 -1.65 -27.76 -3.58
N ASN A 128 -1.62 -26.68 -4.38
CA ASN A 128 -2.14 -25.36 -4.01
C ASN A 128 -3.66 -25.43 -3.77
N THR A 129 -4.39 -25.89 -4.80
CA THR A 129 -5.85 -26.05 -4.83
C THR A 129 -6.36 -26.99 -3.73
N VAL A 130 -5.70 -28.14 -3.52
CA VAL A 130 -6.04 -29.06 -2.42
C VAL A 130 -5.87 -28.37 -1.06
N GLY A 131 -4.81 -27.59 -0.88
CA GLY A 131 -4.61 -26.84 0.37
C GLY A 131 -5.66 -25.75 0.61
N ASP A 132 -6.05 -25.02 -0.44
CA ASP A 132 -7.08 -23.98 -0.35
C ASP A 132 -8.48 -24.56 -0.04
N SER A 133 -8.73 -25.84 -0.37
CA SER A 133 -9.98 -26.51 0.01
C SER A 133 -10.16 -26.70 1.53
N TYR A 134 -9.08 -26.59 2.31
CA TYR A 134 -9.13 -26.59 3.79
C TYR A 134 -9.35 -25.19 4.39
N ARG A 135 -9.31 -24.13 3.58
CA ARG A 135 -9.47 -22.74 4.05
C ARG A 135 -10.94 -22.34 4.06
N VAL A 136 -11.56 -22.49 5.22
CA VAL A 136 -12.98 -22.20 5.46
C VAL A 136 -13.07 -21.18 6.59
N GLY A 137 -13.56 -19.97 6.28
CA GLY A 137 -13.73 -18.92 7.28
C GLY A 137 -14.58 -19.38 8.47
N GLY A 138 -14.07 -19.16 9.68
CA GLY A 138 -14.72 -19.54 10.94
C GLY A 138 -14.50 -21.01 11.35
N VAL A 139 -13.61 -21.74 10.67
CA VAL A 139 -13.20 -23.12 11.00
C VAL A 139 -11.69 -23.14 11.21
N ASP A 140 -11.24 -23.81 12.28
CA ASP A 140 -9.82 -23.97 12.64
C ASP A 140 -9.02 -22.65 12.63
N ASP A 141 -9.66 -21.56 13.06
CA ASP A 141 -9.15 -20.19 13.12
C ASP A 141 -8.73 -19.57 11.76
N ASP A 142 -9.17 -20.12 10.62
CA ASP A 142 -9.05 -19.48 9.29
C ASP A 142 -10.18 -18.46 9.06
N ASN A 143 -9.90 -17.42 8.27
CA ASN A 143 -10.80 -16.30 7.97
C ASN A 143 -11.07 -16.14 6.46
N LEU A 144 -10.81 -17.16 5.61
CA LEU A 144 -11.07 -17.09 4.17
C LEU A 144 -12.57 -17.19 3.81
N TYR A 145 -13.29 -16.12 4.12
CA TYR A 145 -14.63 -15.84 3.62
C TYR A 145 -14.59 -15.26 2.19
N PRO A 146 -15.69 -15.35 1.42
CA PRO A 146 -15.79 -14.68 0.12
C PRO A 146 -15.64 -13.15 0.19
N SER A 147 -16.02 -12.55 1.33
CA SER A 147 -15.86 -11.13 1.66
C SER A 147 -14.40 -10.69 1.82
N TYR A 148 -13.48 -11.62 2.12
CA TYR A 148 -12.05 -11.31 2.15
C TYR A 148 -11.50 -10.97 0.75
N SER A 149 -12.33 -10.92 -0.30
CA SER A 149 -12.01 -10.24 -1.57
C SER A 149 -10.72 -10.75 -2.22
N ASN A 150 -9.56 -10.13 -1.96
CA ASN A 150 -8.33 -10.44 -2.66
C ASN A 150 -7.87 -11.93 -2.59
N PRO A 151 -7.81 -12.64 -1.43
CA PRO A 151 -7.40 -14.04 -1.43
C PRO A 151 -8.54 -14.97 -1.88
N ALA A 152 -9.80 -14.54 -1.75
CA ALA A 152 -10.95 -15.28 -2.24
C ALA A 152 -10.98 -15.31 -3.78
N ILE A 153 -10.74 -14.16 -4.43
CA ILE A 153 -10.63 -14.03 -5.89
C ILE A 153 -9.44 -14.85 -6.41
N MET A 154 -8.30 -14.82 -5.71
CA MET A 154 -7.15 -15.69 -6.01
C MET A 154 -7.48 -17.19 -5.87
N ARG A 155 -8.16 -17.60 -4.78
CA ARG A 155 -8.59 -19.00 -4.58
C ARG A 155 -9.46 -19.50 -5.74
N ALA A 156 -10.44 -18.70 -6.16
CA ALA A 156 -11.35 -19.06 -7.24
C ALA A 156 -10.60 -19.33 -8.57
N ILE A 157 -9.70 -18.43 -8.97
CA ILE A 157 -8.91 -18.61 -10.21
C ILE A 157 -7.91 -19.76 -10.08
N ALA A 158 -7.16 -19.84 -8.98
CA ALA A 158 -6.19 -20.91 -8.75
C ALA A 158 -6.88 -22.28 -8.85
N THR A 159 -8.02 -22.44 -8.19
CA THR A 159 -8.82 -23.67 -8.18
C THR A 159 -9.44 -23.98 -9.55
N GLY A 160 -10.16 -23.01 -10.14
CA GLY A 160 -10.95 -23.23 -11.35
C GLY A 160 -10.13 -23.28 -12.64
N TRP A 161 -8.98 -22.62 -12.70
CA TRP A 161 -8.00 -22.78 -13.79
C TRP A 161 -7.31 -24.14 -13.68
N THR A 162 -6.85 -24.53 -12.49
CA THR A 162 -6.16 -25.82 -12.27
C THR A 162 -7.08 -27.00 -12.62
N GLY A 163 -8.34 -26.95 -12.20
CA GLY A 163 -9.32 -27.97 -12.55
C GLY A 163 -9.51 -28.13 -14.06
N ARG A 164 -9.54 -27.04 -14.82
CA ARG A 164 -9.67 -27.09 -16.28
C ARG A 164 -8.39 -27.61 -16.94
N THR A 165 -7.22 -27.11 -16.54
CA THR A 165 -5.93 -27.51 -17.10
C THR A 165 -5.61 -28.99 -16.84
N LEU A 166 -6.07 -29.54 -15.71
CA LEU A 166 -5.90 -30.96 -15.35
C LEU A 166 -7.10 -31.85 -15.71
N ASN A 167 -8.18 -31.28 -16.26
CA ASN A 167 -9.46 -31.97 -16.53
C ASN A 167 -10.06 -32.66 -15.28
N ASP A 168 -9.94 -31.99 -14.12
CA ASP A 168 -10.59 -32.37 -12.86
C ASP A 168 -11.92 -31.59 -12.71
N SER A 169 -13.03 -32.33 -12.73
CA SER A 169 -14.38 -31.76 -12.64
C SER A 169 -14.70 -31.18 -11.26
N ASN A 170 -14.09 -31.69 -10.18
CA ASN A 170 -14.37 -31.27 -8.82
C ASN A 170 -13.68 -29.93 -8.52
N MET A 171 -12.40 -29.80 -8.89
CA MET A 171 -11.67 -28.52 -8.83
C MET A 171 -12.32 -27.48 -9.76
N THR A 172 -12.73 -27.88 -10.97
CA THR A 172 -13.48 -27.00 -11.88
C THR A 172 -14.74 -26.46 -11.22
N ALA A 173 -15.57 -27.33 -10.62
CA ALA A 173 -16.81 -26.94 -9.96
C ALA A 173 -16.59 -26.11 -8.67
N ALA A 174 -15.56 -26.43 -7.88
CA ALA A 174 -15.22 -25.66 -6.68
C ALA A 174 -14.78 -24.22 -7.01
N GLY A 175 -13.98 -24.03 -8.06
CA GLY A 175 -13.58 -22.70 -8.52
C GLY A 175 -14.77 -21.84 -8.96
N GLU A 176 -15.72 -22.42 -9.69
CA GLU A 176 -16.96 -21.73 -10.09
C GLU A 176 -17.88 -21.43 -8.89
N LEU A 177 -17.93 -22.31 -7.88
CA LEU A 177 -18.68 -22.05 -6.65
C LEU A 177 -18.10 -20.84 -5.90
N TYR A 178 -16.78 -20.81 -5.69
CA TYR A 178 -16.13 -19.65 -5.05
C TYR A 178 -16.32 -18.36 -5.87
N ALA A 179 -16.23 -18.44 -7.20
CA ALA A 179 -16.50 -17.30 -8.06
C ALA A 179 -17.95 -16.79 -7.91
N LYS A 180 -18.93 -17.70 -7.80
CA LYS A 180 -20.33 -17.34 -7.54
C LYS A 180 -20.50 -16.64 -6.19
N GLU A 181 -19.91 -17.16 -5.11
CA GLU A 181 -20.02 -16.54 -3.77
C GLU A 181 -19.47 -15.11 -3.73
N ILE A 182 -18.37 -14.86 -4.46
CA ILE A 182 -17.77 -13.53 -4.61
C ILE A 182 -18.69 -12.61 -5.45
N LEU A 183 -19.26 -13.12 -6.54
CA LEU A 183 -20.21 -12.37 -7.38
C LEU A 183 -21.49 -12.02 -6.63
N ASP A 184 -22.01 -12.91 -5.80
CA ASP A 184 -23.22 -12.68 -4.99
C ASP A 184 -23.02 -11.56 -3.94
N LEU A 185 -21.79 -11.35 -3.47
CA LEU A 185 -21.43 -10.18 -2.66
C LEU A 185 -21.24 -8.92 -3.51
N PHE A 186 -20.43 -9.02 -4.57
CA PHE A 186 -20.11 -7.88 -5.45
C PHE A 186 -21.35 -7.26 -6.07
N ASP A 187 -22.31 -8.07 -6.53
CA ASP A 187 -23.50 -7.63 -7.26
C ASP A 187 -24.53 -6.89 -6.40
N ARG A 188 -24.31 -6.82 -5.08
CA ARG A 188 -25.12 -5.98 -4.18
C ARG A 188 -24.96 -4.49 -4.49
N ASN A 189 -23.72 -4.06 -4.78
CA ASN A 189 -23.36 -2.65 -4.91
C ASN A 189 -22.34 -2.36 -6.04
N ASN A 190 -21.84 -3.38 -6.73
CA ASN A 190 -20.69 -3.36 -7.66
C ASN A 190 -19.37 -2.92 -7.00
N THR A 191 -19.20 -3.24 -5.72
CA THR A 191 -18.04 -2.92 -4.88
C THR A 191 -17.40 -4.21 -4.34
N LEU A 192 -16.12 -4.13 -3.98
CA LEU A 192 -15.47 -5.18 -3.18
C LEU A 192 -15.91 -5.05 -1.72
N SER A 193 -16.13 -6.18 -1.06
CA SER A 193 -16.35 -6.26 0.38
C SER A 193 -15.20 -5.58 1.15
N GLU A 194 -13.95 -5.89 0.79
CA GLU A 194 -12.78 -5.12 1.24
C GLU A 194 -12.67 -3.83 0.43
N PHE A 195 -13.38 -2.78 0.88
CA PHE A 195 -13.58 -1.57 0.11
C PHE A 195 -12.34 -0.67 0.09
N ASN A 196 -12.01 -0.19 -1.12
CA ASN A 196 -11.08 0.91 -1.41
C ASN A 196 -9.65 0.82 -0.83
N SER A 197 -9.22 -0.34 -0.32
CA SER A 197 -7.84 -0.59 0.08
C SER A 197 -6.88 -0.37 -1.09
N GLN A 198 -5.96 0.59 -1.00
CA GLN A 198 -5.12 0.96 -2.16
C GLN A 198 -4.09 -0.13 -2.52
N THR A 199 -3.71 -1.01 -1.59
CA THR A 199 -2.92 -2.20 -1.90
C THR A 199 -3.82 -3.34 -2.38
N TYR A 200 -4.88 -3.68 -1.63
CA TYR A 200 -5.63 -4.91 -1.90
C TYR A 200 -6.71 -4.81 -2.98
N ALA A 201 -7.18 -3.61 -3.33
CA ALA A 201 -7.90 -3.39 -4.59
C ALA A 201 -6.98 -3.70 -5.78
N GLY A 202 -5.68 -3.38 -5.70
CA GLY A 202 -4.68 -3.75 -6.69
C GLY A 202 -4.49 -5.26 -6.83
N VAL A 203 -4.36 -5.99 -5.71
CA VAL A 203 -4.32 -7.47 -5.72
C VAL A 203 -5.61 -8.08 -6.32
N SER A 204 -6.75 -7.51 -5.97
CA SER A 204 -8.05 -7.95 -6.49
C SER A 204 -8.15 -7.72 -8.00
N ILE A 205 -7.74 -6.55 -8.49
CA ILE A 205 -7.68 -6.23 -9.92
C ILE A 205 -6.71 -7.15 -10.67
N TYR A 206 -5.53 -7.45 -10.12
CA TYR A 206 -4.59 -8.42 -10.68
C TYR A 206 -5.26 -9.79 -10.86
N SER A 207 -5.92 -10.28 -9.81
CA SER A 207 -6.57 -11.58 -9.79
C SER A 207 -7.77 -11.64 -10.76
N LEU A 208 -8.59 -10.58 -10.81
CA LEU A 208 -9.69 -10.45 -11.79
C LEU A 208 -9.17 -10.29 -13.22
N THR A 209 -7.96 -9.78 -13.43
CA THR A 209 -7.34 -9.74 -14.76
C THR A 209 -7.03 -11.15 -15.23
N LEU A 210 -6.63 -12.06 -14.33
CA LEU A 210 -6.47 -13.48 -14.65
C LEU A 210 -7.82 -14.15 -14.96
N TRP A 211 -8.88 -13.80 -14.21
CA TRP A 211 -10.26 -14.23 -14.52
C TRP A 211 -10.64 -13.85 -15.97
N ALA A 212 -10.50 -12.57 -16.32
CA ALA A 212 -10.87 -12.04 -17.63
C ALA A 212 -10.00 -12.55 -18.78
N LYS A 213 -8.69 -12.79 -18.53
CA LYS A 213 -7.72 -13.16 -19.58
C LYS A 213 -7.64 -14.67 -19.84
N TYR A 214 -7.73 -15.50 -18.79
CA TYR A 214 -7.40 -16.94 -18.88
C TYR A 214 -8.60 -17.87 -18.67
N MET A 215 -9.76 -17.37 -18.21
CA MET A 215 -10.95 -18.22 -18.03
C MET A 215 -11.90 -18.14 -19.23
N PRO A 216 -12.52 -19.27 -19.62
CA PRO A 216 -13.34 -19.33 -20.82
C PRO A 216 -14.67 -18.60 -20.62
N ASN A 217 -14.90 -17.53 -21.40
CA ASN A 217 -16.09 -16.68 -21.31
C ASN A 217 -17.43 -17.40 -21.63
N ASP A 218 -17.40 -18.54 -22.32
CA ASP A 218 -18.61 -19.33 -22.62
C ASP A 218 -19.02 -20.29 -21.50
N SER A 219 -18.12 -20.58 -20.55
CA SER A 219 -18.22 -21.74 -19.64
C SER A 219 -17.58 -21.52 -18.26
N SER A 220 -17.28 -20.28 -17.89
CA SER A 220 -16.82 -19.88 -16.55
C SER A 220 -17.41 -18.53 -16.17
N LEU A 221 -17.97 -18.43 -14.96
CA LEU A 221 -18.42 -17.19 -14.34
C LEU A 221 -17.26 -16.20 -14.22
N MET A 222 -16.04 -16.69 -13.95
CA MET A 222 -14.85 -15.85 -13.87
C MET A 222 -14.57 -15.15 -15.20
N GLY A 223 -14.59 -15.90 -16.32
CA GLY A 223 -14.40 -15.34 -17.65
C GLY A 223 -15.50 -14.34 -18.03
N GLN A 224 -16.76 -14.63 -17.65
CA GLN A 224 -17.93 -13.79 -17.93
C GLN A 224 -17.94 -12.46 -17.18
N HIS A 225 -17.45 -12.44 -15.93
CA HIS A 225 -17.61 -11.30 -15.04
C HIS A 225 -16.32 -10.55 -14.70
N GLY A 226 -15.13 -11.14 -14.88
CA GLY A 226 -13.85 -10.52 -14.51
C GLY A 226 -13.66 -9.11 -15.08
N ALA A 227 -13.90 -8.93 -16.39
CA ALA A 227 -13.80 -7.63 -17.05
C ALA A 227 -14.82 -6.60 -16.53
N ARG A 228 -16.05 -7.05 -16.19
CA ARG A 228 -17.08 -6.19 -15.60
C ARG A 228 -16.68 -5.71 -14.20
N MET A 229 -16.17 -6.62 -13.37
CA MET A 229 -15.75 -6.30 -12.00
C MET A 229 -14.56 -5.33 -12.01
N ILE A 230 -13.54 -5.57 -12.85
CA ILE A 230 -12.42 -4.64 -13.08
C ILE A 230 -12.93 -3.25 -13.42
N LYS A 231 -13.86 -3.16 -14.39
CA LYS A 231 -14.40 -1.88 -14.82
C LYS A 231 -15.08 -1.13 -13.67
N ALA A 232 -15.97 -1.78 -12.91
CA ALA A 232 -16.70 -1.14 -11.81
C ALA A 232 -15.80 -0.72 -10.64
N ILE A 233 -14.74 -1.50 -10.34
CA ILE A 233 -13.71 -1.11 -9.37
C ILE A 233 -12.96 0.13 -9.86
N TRP A 234 -12.58 0.20 -11.15
CA TRP A 234 -11.96 1.40 -11.74
C TRP A 234 -12.90 2.61 -11.79
N GLU A 235 -14.20 2.42 -12.03
CA GLU A 235 -15.20 3.50 -11.96
C GLU A 235 -15.30 4.07 -10.53
N SER A 236 -15.19 3.22 -9.50
CA SER A 236 -15.14 3.64 -8.10
C SER A 236 -13.83 4.36 -7.76
N ILE A 237 -12.67 3.74 -8.06
CA ILE A 237 -11.34 4.33 -7.81
C ILE A 237 -11.19 5.66 -8.53
N GLY A 238 -11.57 5.75 -9.81
CA GLY A 238 -11.50 6.99 -10.58
C GLY A 238 -12.43 8.10 -10.08
N SER A 239 -13.47 7.76 -9.32
CA SER A 239 -14.37 8.73 -8.67
C SER A 239 -13.92 9.10 -7.24
N MET A 240 -12.93 8.40 -6.69
CA MET A 240 -12.30 8.72 -5.40
C MET A 240 -10.83 9.18 -5.55
N TYR A 241 -10.27 9.16 -6.76
CA TYR A 241 -8.90 9.59 -7.01
C TYR A 241 -8.81 11.10 -7.22
N ASN A 242 -8.03 11.75 -6.35
CA ASN A 242 -7.66 13.15 -6.50
C ASN A 242 -6.29 13.27 -7.16
N ALA A 243 -6.25 13.56 -8.47
CA ALA A 243 -5.00 13.68 -9.22
C ALA A 243 -4.10 14.87 -8.80
N ASN A 244 -4.63 15.88 -8.10
CA ASN A 244 -3.82 16.96 -7.56
C ASN A 244 -3.03 16.50 -6.32
N LEU A 245 -3.69 15.72 -5.44
CA LEU A 245 -3.06 15.08 -4.27
C LEU A 245 -2.33 13.78 -4.62
N ARG A 246 -2.58 13.22 -5.81
CA ARG A 246 -2.17 11.88 -6.25
C ARG A 246 -2.53 10.79 -5.24
N ASN A 247 -3.75 10.86 -4.72
CA ASN A 247 -4.25 9.95 -3.70
C ASN A 247 -5.66 9.48 -4.03
N VAL A 248 -5.94 8.21 -3.74
CA VAL A 248 -7.32 7.71 -3.62
C VAL A 248 -7.81 8.10 -2.23
N ALA A 249 -8.86 8.91 -2.15
CA ALA A 249 -9.48 9.34 -0.90
C ALA A 249 -10.04 8.16 -0.10
N GLY A 250 -10.25 8.36 1.20
CA GLY A 250 -10.90 7.37 2.08
C GLY A 250 -12.42 7.26 1.86
N PRO A 251 -13.10 6.37 2.62
CA PRO A 251 -12.56 5.48 3.65
C PRO A 251 -11.79 4.28 3.07
N TRP A 252 -11.05 3.54 3.91
CA TRP A 252 -10.30 2.35 3.50
C TRP A 252 -10.45 1.20 4.50
N ASP A 253 -10.92 0.04 4.02
CA ASP A 253 -10.98 -1.19 4.84
C ASP A 253 -9.61 -1.68 5.29
N ARG A 254 -8.58 -1.35 4.52
CA ARG A 254 -7.21 -1.71 4.84
C ARG A 254 -6.21 -0.76 4.19
N THR A 255 -5.35 -0.16 5.00
CA THR A 255 -4.26 0.68 4.51
C THR A 255 -2.90 0.30 5.11
N TYR A 256 -1.85 0.60 4.34
CA TYR A 256 -0.44 0.59 4.76
C TYR A 256 0.19 2.00 4.72
N GLY A 257 -0.63 3.04 4.57
CA GLY A 257 -0.16 4.42 4.58
C GLY A 257 -1.22 5.42 4.18
N PHE A 258 -1.05 6.66 4.63
CA PHE A 258 -2.09 7.68 4.52
C PHE A 258 -1.81 8.72 3.41
N ASP A 259 -0.68 8.57 2.71
CA ASP A 259 -0.29 9.32 1.51
C ASP A 259 0.44 8.41 0.52
N MET A 260 -0.21 8.08 -0.60
CA MET A 260 0.32 7.24 -1.69
C MET A 260 1.58 7.83 -2.37
N ASN A 261 1.95 9.08 -2.07
CA ASN A 261 3.25 9.62 -2.48
C ASN A 261 4.42 9.14 -1.59
N GLN A 262 4.14 8.66 -0.38
CA GLN A 262 5.13 8.20 0.61
C GLN A 262 5.13 6.68 0.85
N TYR A 263 4.09 5.94 0.43
CA TYR A 263 4.11 4.48 0.40
C TYR A 263 3.70 3.91 -0.96
N VAL A 264 4.23 2.73 -1.30
CA VAL A 264 3.84 2.01 -2.52
C VAL A 264 2.60 1.19 -2.20
N ALA A 265 1.48 1.54 -2.83
CA ALA A 265 0.33 0.67 -2.95
C ALA A 265 0.32 0.03 -4.34
N ILE A 266 -0.28 -1.16 -4.49
CA ILE A 266 -0.38 -1.82 -5.81
C ILE A 266 -1.24 -1.01 -6.79
N ILE A 267 -2.19 -0.17 -6.31
CA ILE A 267 -2.87 0.79 -7.18
C ILE A 267 -1.91 1.86 -7.74
N ASN A 268 -0.83 2.27 -7.05
CA ASN A 268 0.19 3.16 -7.62
C ASN A 268 0.79 2.56 -8.91
N ILE A 269 1.02 1.24 -8.90
CA ILE A 269 1.65 0.48 -9.99
C ILE A 269 0.74 0.48 -11.23
N TYR A 270 -0.56 0.27 -11.04
CA TYR A 270 -1.55 0.40 -12.12
C TYR A 270 -1.70 1.84 -12.62
N ILE A 271 -1.75 2.84 -11.74
CA ILE A 271 -1.84 4.24 -12.17
C ILE A 271 -0.59 4.61 -12.98
N TRP A 272 0.60 4.13 -12.60
CA TRP A 272 1.82 4.28 -13.39
C TRP A 272 1.68 3.66 -14.79
N SER A 273 1.23 2.41 -14.93
CA SER A 273 1.08 1.79 -16.27
C SER A 273 0.12 2.58 -17.17
N LEU A 274 -0.93 3.19 -16.59
CA LEU A 274 -1.97 3.93 -17.32
C LEU A 274 -1.58 5.38 -17.68
N VAL A 275 -1.00 6.16 -16.74
CA VAL A 275 -0.75 7.61 -16.94
C VAL A 275 0.73 8.02 -16.87
N GLY A 276 1.63 7.10 -16.56
CA GLY A 276 3.08 7.32 -16.45
C GLY A 276 3.54 7.88 -15.10
N LYS A 277 4.82 7.65 -14.77
CA LYS A 277 5.43 7.99 -13.48
C LYS A 277 5.21 9.44 -13.06
N ASP A 278 5.32 10.38 -13.99
CA ASP A 278 5.21 11.82 -13.72
C ASP A 278 3.85 12.25 -13.18
N LYS A 279 2.80 11.45 -13.39
CA LYS A 279 1.42 11.68 -12.90
C LYS A 279 1.00 10.72 -11.79
N ALA A 280 1.59 9.53 -11.75
CA ALA A 280 1.27 8.53 -10.74
C ALA A 280 1.68 8.98 -9.32
N PRO A 281 1.08 8.37 -8.27
CA PRO A 281 1.51 8.58 -6.89
C PRO A 281 2.91 8.04 -6.64
N GLY A 282 3.75 8.83 -5.98
CA GLY A 282 5.07 8.42 -5.53
C GLY A 282 6.16 9.47 -5.72
N ILE A 283 7.35 9.15 -5.23
CA ILE A 283 8.58 9.94 -5.41
C ILE A 283 9.53 9.31 -6.42
N SER A 284 10.58 10.05 -6.81
CA SER A 284 11.57 9.59 -7.78
C SER A 284 12.36 8.34 -7.36
N GLN A 285 12.46 8.06 -6.06
CA GLN A 285 13.13 6.89 -5.49
C GLN A 285 12.09 5.96 -4.84
N THR A 286 11.33 5.25 -5.66
CA THR A 286 10.22 4.38 -5.21
C THR A 286 10.66 3.34 -4.17
N TRP A 287 11.89 2.82 -4.28
CA TRP A 287 12.50 1.90 -3.31
C TRP A 287 12.73 2.47 -1.89
N SER A 288 12.59 3.79 -1.70
CA SER A 288 12.74 4.45 -0.39
C SER A 288 11.42 4.84 0.28
N MET A 289 10.29 4.57 -0.40
CA MET A 289 8.94 4.73 0.15
C MET A 289 8.64 3.64 1.18
N ALA A 290 7.67 3.86 2.05
CA ALA A 290 7.12 2.80 2.89
C ALA A 290 6.45 1.72 2.00
N HIS A 291 6.39 0.48 2.50
CA HIS A 291 5.75 -0.65 1.79
C HIS A 291 6.28 -0.90 0.35
N ALA A 292 7.53 -0.49 0.06
CA ALA A 292 8.12 -0.57 -1.28
C ALA A 292 8.30 -2.00 -1.83
N ASP A 293 8.13 -3.02 -1.00
CA ASP A 293 7.99 -4.42 -1.36
C ASP A 293 6.75 -4.72 -2.23
N ASP A 294 5.70 -3.89 -2.20
CA ASP A 294 4.60 -4.01 -3.16
C ASP A 294 5.08 -3.83 -4.62
N LEU A 295 6.25 -3.20 -4.86
CA LEU A 295 6.83 -3.06 -6.20
C LEU A 295 7.22 -4.42 -6.82
N GLU A 296 7.31 -5.50 -6.04
CA GLU A 296 7.48 -6.87 -6.55
C GLU A 296 6.29 -7.33 -7.44
N TYR A 297 5.13 -6.66 -7.38
CA TYR A 297 4.02 -6.87 -8.32
C TYR A 297 4.22 -6.27 -9.71
N ALA A 298 5.07 -5.24 -9.84
CA ALA A 298 5.18 -4.48 -11.08
C ALA A 298 5.58 -5.32 -12.31
N PRO A 299 6.44 -6.36 -12.23
CA PRO A 299 6.67 -7.28 -13.35
C PRO A 299 5.41 -8.04 -13.79
N LEU A 300 4.60 -8.54 -12.84
CA LEU A 300 3.37 -9.28 -13.14
C LEU A 300 2.31 -8.37 -13.76
N ILE A 301 2.14 -7.16 -13.21
CA ILE A 301 1.24 -6.15 -13.77
C ILE A 301 1.71 -5.73 -15.16
N SER A 302 3.01 -5.52 -15.38
CA SER A 302 3.56 -5.11 -16.67
C SER A 302 3.34 -6.15 -17.78
N VAL A 303 3.47 -7.45 -17.47
CA VAL A 303 3.16 -8.55 -18.41
C VAL A 303 1.67 -8.59 -18.78
N LEU A 304 0.78 -8.20 -17.86
CA LEU A 304 -0.66 -8.22 -18.06
C LEU A 304 -1.22 -6.90 -18.62
N ALA A 305 -0.50 -5.79 -18.48
CA ALA A 305 -0.95 -4.44 -18.80
C ALA A 305 -1.54 -4.27 -20.22
N PRO A 306 -0.96 -4.82 -21.31
CA PRO A 306 -1.57 -4.69 -22.65
C PRO A 306 -2.97 -5.32 -22.78
N PHE A 307 -3.34 -6.25 -21.91
CA PHE A 307 -4.69 -6.77 -21.79
C PHE A 307 -5.50 -5.99 -20.74
N HIS A 308 -4.92 -5.71 -19.57
CA HIS A 308 -5.60 -5.01 -18.48
C HIS A 308 -6.02 -3.59 -18.86
N ASP A 309 -5.10 -2.80 -19.40
CA ASP A 309 -5.29 -1.37 -19.68
C ASP A 309 -6.41 -1.15 -20.71
N ALA A 310 -6.66 -2.13 -21.59
CA ALA A 310 -7.77 -2.14 -22.54
C ALA A 310 -9.16 -2.35 -21.90
N LEU A 311 -9.22 -2.76 -20.62
CA LEU A 311 -10.45 -2.88 -19.83
C LEU A 311 -10.75 -1.61 -19.02
N VAL A 312 -9.80 -0.68 -18.89
CA VAL A 312 -9.96 0.56 -18.13
C VAL A 312 -10.64 1.62 -19.01
N PRO A 313 -11.78 2.20 -18.60
CA PRO A 313 -12.44 3.23 -19.40
C PRO A 313 -11.58 4.48 -19.57
N SER A 314 -11.61 5.09 -20.75
CA SER A 314 -10.74 6.24 -21.07
C SER A 314 -11.01 7.48 -20.21
N ASP A 315 -12.25 7.68 -19.75
CA ASP A 315 -12.59 8.76 -18.82
C ASP A 315 -11.98 8.54 -17.42
N ILE A 316 -11.78 7.28 -17.01
CA ILE A 316 -11.05 6.97 -15.77
C ILE A 316 -9.57 7.30 -15.94
N VAL A 317 -8.96 6.95 -17.07
CA VAL A 317 -7.55 7.34 -17.37
C VAL A 317 -7.38 8.87 -17.42
N GLU A 318 -8.41 9.61 -17.85
CA GLU A 318 -8.43 11.07 -17.78
C GLU A 318 -8.52 11.58 -16.33
N LYS A 319 -9.41 11.05 -15.49
CA LYS A 319 -9.50 11.38 -14.05
C LYS A 319 -8.20 11.06 -13.28
N LEU A 320 -7.53 9.95 -13.64
CA LEU A 320 -6.21 9.59 -13.10
C LEU A 320 -5.10 10.57 -13.54
N SER A 321 -5.30 11.28 -14.65
CA SER A 321 -4.36 12.28 -15.19
C SER A 321 -4.59 13.70 -14.66
N THR A 322 -5.84 14.07 -14.40
CA THR A 322 -6.27 15.44 -14.10
C THR A 322 -7.52 15.41 -13.24
N PHE A 323 -7.55 16.17 -12.14
CA PHE A 323 -8.73 16.24 -11.28
C PHE A 323 -9.90 16.90 -12.02
N PRO A 324 -11.07 16.27 -12.13
CA PRO A 324 -12.14 16.73 -13.03
C PRO A 324 -12.87 17.98 -12.51
N SER A 325 -13.46 17.89 -11.32
CA SER A 325 -14.17 18.96 -10.63
C SER A 325 -14.45 18.54 -9.19
N GLU A 326 -14.91 19.47 -8.35
CA GLU A 326 -15.51 19.11 -7.06
C GLU A 326 -16.73 18.19 -7.27
N HIS A 327 -16.87 17.17 -6.42
CA HIS A 327 -18.00 16.21 -6.45
C HIS A 327 -18.14 15.41 -5.15
N LEU A 328 -19.27 14.71 -5.03
CA LEU A 328 -19.53 13.64 -4.08
C LEU A 328 -19.52 12.29 -4.81
N PHE A 329 -19.05 11.25 -4.13
CA PHE A 329 -19.21 9.85 -4.49
C PHE A 329 -19.91 9.12 -3.35
N GLU A 330 -20.95 8.34 -3.67
CA GLU A 330 -21.75 7.60 -2.71
C GLU A 330 -21.88 6.15 -3.17
N THR A 331 -21.70 5.20 -2.25
CA THR A 331 -21.91 3.77 -2.50
C THR A 331 -22.17 3.04 -1.18
N ALA A 332 -22.25 1.71 -1.22
CA ALA A 332 -22.18 0.89 -0.02
C ALA A 332 -21.35 -0.37 -0.28
N THR A 333 -20.96 -1.05 0.79
CA THR A 333 -20.33 -2.37 0.76
C THR A 333 -20.91 -3.28 1.83
N PHE A 334 -20.51 -4.56 1.82
CA PHE A 334 -20.90 -5.52 2.85
C PHE A 334 -19.93 -6.71 2.93
N SER A 335 -19.49 -7.01 4.15
CA SER A 335 -18.54 -8.06 4.46
C SER A 335 -19.09 -9.07 5.46
N SER A 336 -19.90 -10.01 4.98
CA SER A 336 -20.31 -11.19 5.76
C SER A 336 -19.08 -11.98 6.26
N PRO A 337 -19.01 -12.44 7.52
CA PRO A 337 -20.05 -12.38 8.56
C PRO A 337 -19.97 -11.15 9.48
N HIS A 338 -18.99 -10.26 9.28
CA HIS A 338 -18.63 -9.19 10.21
C HIS A 338 -19.63 -8.03 10.24
N ASP A 339 -20.14 -7.66 9.07
CA ASP A 339 -21.08 -6.55 8.94
C ASP A 339 -22.51 -6.98 9.35
N SER A 340 -23.09 -6.35 10.37
CA SER A 340 -24.51 -6.51 10.72
C SER A 340 -25.43 -5.87 9.67
N VAL A 341 -24.98 -4.77 9.07
CA VAL A 341 -25.71 -3.95 8.08
C VAL A 341 -24.77 -3.53 6.94
N PRO A 342 -25.27 -3.16 5.75
CA PRO A 342 -24.43 -2.57 4.70
C PRO A 342 -23.73 -1.29 5.19
N ARG A 343 -22.41 -1.21 4.98
CA ARG A 343 -21.64 0.00 5.26
C ARG A 343 -21.88 1.02 4.15
N ASN A 344 -22.54 2.14 4.47
CA ASN A 344 -22.76 3.23 3.53
C ASN A 344 -21.51 4.11 3.50
N ILE A 345 -21.03 4.42 2.30
CA ILE A 345 -19.80 5.18 2.06
C ILE A 345 -20.15 6.49 1.36
N THR A 346 -19.65 7.60 1.89
CA THR A 346 -19.72 8.91 1.24
C THR A 346 -18.35 9.56 1.23
N THR A 347 -17.91 10.01 0.05
CA THR A 347 -16.64 10.70 -0.15
C THR A 347 -16.87 11.99 -0.92
N TRP A 348 -16.51 13.13 -0.32
CA TRP A 348 -16.43 14.43 -0.97
C TRP A 348 -14.99 14.71 -1.43
N LEU A 349 -14.85 15.22 -2.65
CA LEU A 349 -13.58 15.61 -3.23
C LEU A 349 -13.64 17.03 -3.77
N SER A 350 -12.71 17.88 -3.35
CA SER A 350 -12.39 19.17 -3.95
C SER A 350 -10.95 19.16 -4.48
N ALA A 351 -10.52 20.23 -5.15
CA ALA A 351 -9.20 20.29 -5.77
C ALA A 351 -8.02 20.13 -4.79
N ASN A 352 -8.17 20.55 -3.53
CA ASN A 352 -7.09 20.60 -2.52
C ASN A 352 -7.42 19.88 -1.20
N LEU A 353 -8.62 19.29 -1.08
CA LEU A 353 -9.14 18.66 0.13
C LEU A 353 -10.12 17.55 -0.23
N THR A 354 -9.97 16.38 0.38
CA THR A 354 -10.93 15.26 0.31
C THR A 354 -11.37 14.87 1.72
N ILE A 355 -12.62 14.47 1.87
CA ILE A 355 -13.22 13.94 3.10
C ILE A 355 -13.97 12.68 2.69
N GLY A 356 -13.71 11.53 3.29
CA GLY A 356 -14.50 10.32 3.04
C GLY A 356 -14.63 9.46 4.27
N ALA A 357 -15.83 8.93 4.49
CA ALA A 357 -16.16 8.11 5.64
C ALA A 357 -17.19 7.02 5.29
N GLU A 358 -17.27 6.01 6.15
CA GLU A 358 -18.30 4.98 6.11
C GLU A 358 -19.00 4.77 7.46
N SER A 359 -20.30 4.53 7.42
CA SER A 359 -21.06 4.04 8.58
C SER A 359 -20.84 2.54 8.75
N TYR A 360 -20.73 2.03 9.98
CA TYR A 360 -20.66 0.60 10.24
C TYR A 360 -21.36 0.17 11.54
N ASP A 361 -21.73 -1.11 11.58
CA ASP A 361 -22.19 -1.89 12.74
C ASP A 361 -21.50 -3.26 12.53
N GLU A 362 -20.38 -3.47 13.24
CA GLU A 362 -19.46 -4.59 13.04
C GLU A 362 -19.41 -5.52 14.26
N ASP A 363 -19.23 -6.82 14.04
CA ASP A 363 -19.25 -7.83 15.11
C ASP A 363 -17.98 -7.87 15.99
N THR A 364 -16.94 -7.16 15.58
CA THR A 364 -15.64 -6.96 16.26
C THR A 364 -14.91 -5.76 15.66
N LEU A 365 -14.30 -4.94 16.51
CA LEU A 365 -13.60 -3.71 16.12
C LEU A 365 -12.48 -3.92 15.08
N GLY A 366 -12.48 -3.09 14.03
CA GLY A 366 -11.38 -2.97 13.07
C GLY A 366 -11.67 -3.62 11.71
N GLY A 367 -12.93 -3.58 11.27
CA GLY A 367 -13.40 -4.14 10.01
C GLY A 367 -13.31 -5.64 9.93
N SER A 368 -13.55 -6.17 8.73
CA SER A 368 -13.48 -7.61 8.43
C SER A 368 -12.07 -8.22 8.54
N ARG A 369 -11.08 -7.40 8.86
CA ARG A 369 -9.72 -7.84 9.17
C ARG A 369 -9.49 -7.99 10.68
N GLU A 370 -10.35 -7.43 11.52
CA GLU A 370 -10.17 -7.37 12.98
C GLU A 370 -8.82 -6.68 13.35
N ASP A 371 -8.49 -5.58 12.65
CA ASP A 371 -7.21 -4.85 12.81
C ASP A 371 -7.39 -3.32 12.74
N PRO A 372 -7.60 -2.65 13.89
CA PRO A 372 -7.81 -1.21 13.95
C PRO A 372 -6.56 -0.38 13.60
N TYR A 373 -5.41 -1.00 13.34
CA TYR A 373 -4.23 -0.31 12.80
C TYR A 373 -4.21 -0.24 11.27
N GLN A 374 -5.04 -1.05 10.59
CA GLN A 374 -5.18 -1.02 9.13
C GLN A 374 -6.55 -0.50 8.68
N TRP A 375 -7.57 -0.61 9.52
CA TRP A 375 -8.90 -0.02 9.33
C TRP A 375 -8.84 1.52 9.36
N SER A 376 -9.46 2.20 8.41
CA SER A 376 -9.52 3.67 8.33
C SER A 376 -10.88 4.15 7.82
N PRO A 377 -11.94 4.07 8.67
CA PRO A 377 -13.34 4.27 8.27
C PRO A 377 -13.74 5.74 8.12
N ALA A 378 -12.87 6.69 8.47
CA ALA A 378 -13.04 8.10 8.12
C ALA A 378 -11.66 8.74 7.91
N VAL A 379 -11.46 9.40 6.77
CA VAL A 379 -10.18 9.99 6.37
C VAL A 379 -10.38 11.34 5.70
N VAL A 380 -9.51 12.28 6.01
CA VAL A 380 -9.40 13.58 5.37
C VAL A 380 -7.97 13.73 4.84
N GLN A 381 -7.81 14.16 3.58
CA GLN A 381 -6.49 14.46 2.99
C GLN A 381 -6.50 15.85 2.36
N TRP A 382 -5.37 16.58 2.43
CA TRP A 382 -5.26 17.94 1.89
C TRP A 382 -3.89 18.26 1.31
N ALA A 383 -3.85 19.22 0.38
CA ALA A 383 -2.61 19.76 -0.16
C ALA A 383 -1.89 20.65 0.87
N ARG A 384 -0.56 20.66 0.85
CA ARG A 384 0.28 21.63 1.60
C ARG A 384 1.13 22.50 0.67
N ASN A 385 1.60 23.64 1.20
CA ASN A 385 2.38 24.64 0.45
C ASN A 385 3.75 24.12 -0.06
N ASP A 386 4.29 23.06 0.56
CA ASP A 386 5.53 22.40 0.14
C ASP A 386 5.30 21.32 -0.94
N GLY A 387 4.04 21.06 -1.31
CA GLY A 387 3.64 20.00 -2.24
C GLY A 387 3.43 18.63 -1.57
N SER A 388 3.58 18.51 -0.25
CA SER A 388 3.21 17.29 0.48
C SER A 388 1.70 17.18 0.68
N VAL A 389 1.22 15.97 0.99
CA VAL A 389 -0.16 15.73 1.39
C VAL A 389 -0.24 15.62 2.90
N GLY A 390 -1.12 16.38 3.51
CA GLY A 390 -1.54 16.18 4.90
C GLY A 390 -2.70 15.20 4.97
N TYR A 391 -2.75 14.45 6.06
CA TYR A 391 -3.85 13.53 6.36
C TYR A 391 -4.27 13.60 7.82
N THR A 392 -5.54 13.26 8.07
CA THR A 392 -6.05 12.79 9.36
C THR A 392 -6.96 11.58 9.11
N ALA A 393 -6.81 10.53 9.91
CA ALA A 393 -7.63 9.32 9.83
C ALA A 393 -8.22 8.98 11.21
N LEU A 394 -9.49 8.60 11.27
CA LEU A 394 -10.13 8.10 12.49
C LEU A 394 -9.52 6.74 12.87
N HIS A 395 -8.98 6.65 14.07
CA HIS A 395 -8.70 5.37 14.71
C HIS A 395 -9.98 4.89 15.39
N GLY A 396 -10.62 3.86 14.83
CA GLY A 396 -11.87 3.32 15.34
C GLY A 396 -11.71 2.78 16.77
N THR A 397 -12.66 3.10 17.65
CA THR A 397 -12.65 2.71 19.07
C THR A 397 -13.97 2.11 19.55
N GLU A 398 -15.01 2.13 18.72
CA GLU A 398 -16.36 1.61 19.01
C GLU A 398 -16.81 0.77 17.81
N GLU A 399 -17.63 -0.25 18.04
CA GLU A 399 -18.08 -1.23 17.03
C GLU A 399 -19.26 -0.71 16.16
N THR A 400 -19.70 0.53 16.40
CA THR A 400 -20.80 1.16 15.65
C THR A 400 -20.52 2.65 15.43
N LEU A 401 -20.60 3.08 14.17
CA LEU A 401 -20.37 4.46 13.74
C LEU A 401 -21.44 4.89 12.73
N ASP A 402 -22.14 5.98 13.03
CA ASP A 402 -22.91 6.77 12.07
C ASP A 402 -22.04 7.91 11.52
N VAL A 403 -22.15 8.20 10.23
CA VAL A 403 -21.39 9.26 9.54
C VAL A 403 -22.31 10.16 8.72
N ASP A 404 -21.93 11.44 8.60
CA ASP A 404 -22.43 12.34 7.56
C ASP A 404 -21.25 13.10 6.95
N VAL A 405 -21.23 13.20 5.62
CA VAL A 405 -20.15 13.82 4.83
C VAL A 405 -20.77 14.75 3.80
N SER A 406 -20.38 16.02 3.85
CA SER A 406 -20.80 17.02 2.88
C SER A 406 -19.66 18.01 2.60
N PRO A 407 -19.79 18.96 1.65
CA PRO A 407 -18.68 19.82 1.25
C PRO A 407 -18.04 20.59 2.42
N GLY A 408 -16.80 20.22 2.75
CA GLY A 408 -16.05 20.80 3.87
C GLY A 408 -16.56 20.40 5.26
N HIS A 409 -17.35 19.33 5.40
CA HIS A 409 -17.91 18.89 6.68
C HIS A 409 -17.81 17.37 6.87
N LEU A 410 -17.45 16.95 8.09
CA LEU A 410 -17.48 15.56 8.55
C LEU A 410 -18.15 15.49 9.93
N SER A 411 -19.23 14.73 10.04
CA SER A 411 -19.87 14.37 11.31
C SER A 411 -19.71 12.89 11.57
N LEU A 412 -19.37 12.56 12.82
CA LEU A 412 -19.16 11.19 13.31
C LEU A 412 -19.91 11.02 14.63
N SER A 413 -20.66 9.93 14.78
CA SER A 413 -21.41 9.62 15.99
C SER A 413 -21.30 8.14 16.32
N TYR A 414 -21.07 7.78 17.58
CA TYR A 414 -21.03 6.39 18.06
C TYR A 414 -22.35 6.05 18.77
N PRO A 415 -23.33 5.39 18.12
CA PRO A 415 -24.69 5.24 18.65
C PRO A 415 -24.76 4.44 19.95
N ASP A 416 -23.94 3.40 20.07
CA ASP A 416 -23.81 2.54 21.26
C ASP A 416 -22.71 3.01 22.23
N GLY A 417 -22.01 4.10 21.88
CA GLY A 417 -21.01 4.74 22.72
C GLY A 417 -21.61 5.42 23.96
N ASN A 418 -20.75 5.76 24.92
CA ASN A 418 -21.16 6.39 26.19
C ASN A 418 -20.12 7.39 26.72
N SER A 419 -20.26 7.83 27.97
CA SER A 419 -19.32 8.78 28.61
C SER A 419 -17.85 8.29 28.74
N THR A 420 -17.56 7.02 28.46
CA THR A 420 -16.18 6.49 28.38
C THR A 420 -15.61 6.47 26.97
N SER A 421 -16.43 6.72 25.94
CA SER A 421 -16.01 6.73 24.55
C SER A 421 -15.09 7.92 24.25
N ILE A 422 -14.16 7.71 23.33
CA ILE A 422 -13.18 8.70 22.88
C ILE A 422 -13.16 8.73 21.36
N VAL A 423 -12.85 9.86 20.74
CA VAL A 423 -12.65 9.95 19.28
C VAL A 423 -11.19 10.32 19.04
N THR A 424 -10.42 9.43 18.41
CA THR A 424 -8.98 9.63 18.19
C THR A 424 -8.65 9.73 16.72
N PHE A 425 -7.94 10.79 16.34
CA PHE A 425 -7.45 11.01 15.00
C PHE A 425 -5.94 10.83 14.90
N LEU A 426 -5.50 10.05 13.90
CA LEU A 426 -4.12 9.89 13.48
C LEU A 426 -3.76 11.05 12.53
N VAL A 427 -3.15 12.11 13.05
CA VAL A 427 -2.87 13.34 12.29
C VAL A 427 -1.43 13.40 11.82
N SER A 428 -1.22 13.60 10.53
CA SER A 428 0.10 13.78 9.92
C SER A 428 0.93 14.88 10.57
N SER A 429 2.22 14.62 10.76
CA SER A 429 3.17 15.66 11.20
C SER A 429 3.29 16.79 10.15
N ASN A 430 3.56 18.02 10.62
CA ASN A 430 3.84 19.15 9.74
C ASN A 430 5.16 18.98 8.96
N PRO A 431 5.30 19.62 7.78
CA PRO A 431 6.54 19.62 7.00
C PRO A 431 7.79 20.10 7.75
N LEU A 432 8.96 19.77 7.21
CA LEU A 432 10.25 20.24 7.74
C LEU A 432 10.34 21.77 7.70
N GLY A 433 10.39 22.39 8.87
CA GLY A 433 10.43 23.84 9.05
C GLY A 433 9.10 24.44 9.50
N GLY A 434 8.01 23.68 9.44
CA GLY A 434 6.72 24.02 10.02
C GLY A 434 6.67 23.91 11.55
N LYS A 435 5.50 24.18 12.13
CA LYS A 435 5.30 24.06 13.59
C LYS A 435 5.47 22.61 14.03
N ARG A 436 6.45 22.37 14.92
CA ARG A 436 6.78 21.04 15.43
C ARG A 436 5.81 20.53 16.49
N ASP A 437 5.51 21.38 17.47
CA ASP A 437 4.68 21.01 18.61
C ASP A 437 3.21 21.33 18.27
N ILE A 438 2.39 20.28 18.21
CA ILE A 438 0.95 20.35 17.96
C ILE A 438 0.22 20.34 19.30
N PHE A 439 -0.76 21.23 19.51
CA PHE A 439 -1.65 21.22 20.68
C PHE A 439 -3.15 21.01 20.31
N GLY A 440 -3.46 21.02 19.02
CA GLY A 440 -4.79 20.84 18.43
C GLY A 440 -4.74 21.05 16.91
N PHE A 441 -5.90 21.01 16.23
CA PHE A 441 -5.94 21.19 14.77
C PHE A 441 -5.51 22.60 14.31
N GLU A 442 -5.58 23.61 15.18
CA GLU A 442 -5.13 24.98 14.93
C GLU A 442 -3.63 25.09 14.61
N ASP A 443 -2.86 24.05 14.95
CA ASP A 443 -1.42 23.96 14.72
C ASP A 443 -1.04 23.15 13.47
N VAL A 444 -2.01 22.56 12.78
CA VAL A 444 -1.79 21.65 11.65
C VAL A 444 -1.76 22.45 10.34
N GLU A 445 -0.66 22.36 9.60
CA GLU A 445 -0.43 23.17 8.40
C GLU A 445 -1.19 22.63 7.17
N GLY A 446 -1.78 23.55 6.41
CA GLY A 446 -2.54 23.29 5.18
C GLY A 446 -4.06 23.26 5.35
N ILE A 447 -4.57 23.26 6.59
CA ILE A 447 -6.00 23.24 6.91
C ILE A 447 -6.39 24.25 7.98
N GLN A 448 -7.69 24.53 8.07
CA GLN A 448 -8.38 25.09 9.22
C GLN A 448 -9.50 24.12 9.58
N VAL A 449 -9.68 23.84 10.87
CA VAL A 449 -10.73 22.94 11.38
C VAL A 449 -11.47 23.62 12.53
N SER A 450 -12.80 23.66 12.47
CA SER A 450 -13.67 23.97 13.61
C SER A 450 -14.22 22.66 14.16
N VAL A 451 -14.19 22.48 15.48
CA VAL A 451 -14.62 21.25 16.16
C VAL A 451 -15.90 21.51 16.95
N GLY A 452 -16.93 20.68 16.70
CA GLY A 452 -18.21 20.63 17.39
C GLY A 452 -18.55 19.22 17.88
N GLY A 453 -19.84 18.95 18.11
CA GLY A 453 -20.34 17.68 18.67
C GLY A 453 -20.49 17.67 20.20
N SER A 454 -20.52 16.48 20.80
CA SER A 454 -20.78 16.27 22.24
C SER A 454 -19.51 16.06 23.08
N VAL A 455 -18.35 15.90 22.43
CA VAL A 455 -17.03 15.80 23.06
C VAL A 455 -16.55 17.12 23.68
N VAL A 456 -15.56 17.04 24.57
CA VAL A 456 -14.83 18.22 25.07
C VAL A 456 -13.93 18.78 23.96
N SER A 457 -14.05 20.08 23.66
CA SER A 457 -13.36 20.71 22.52
C SER A 457 -11.85 20.82 22.66
N GLN A 458 -11.28 20.65 23.86
CA GLN A 458 -9.85 20.60 24.10
C GLN A 458 -9.37 19.14 24.04
N PRO A 459 -8.59 18.73 23.03
CA PRO A 459 -8.13 17.36 22.90
C PRO A 459 -6.96 17.03 23.84
N GLU A 460 -6.80 15.74 24.12
CA GLU A 460 -5.53 15.17 24.57
C GLU A 460 -4.63 14.92 23.36
N ILE A 461 -3.32 15.16 23.51
CA ILE A 461 -2.35 15.09 22.41
C ILE A 461 -1.24 14.10 22.74
N GLY A 462 -0.90 13.24 21.77
CA GLY A 462 0.21 12.30 21.86
C GLY A 462 1.01 12.21 20.56
N PHE A 463 2.33 12.27 20.63
CA PHE A 463 3.18 11.97 19.47
C PHE A 463 3.51 10.48 19.42
N CYS A 464 3.33 9.85 18.26
CA CYS A 464 3.74 8.48 17.97
C CYS A 464 4.92 8.52 16.99
N GLY A 465 6.13 8.30 17.51
CA GLY A 465 7.39 8.51 16.79
C GLY A 465 8.21 7.23 16.62
N LEU A 466 9.08 7.23 15.62
CA LEU A 466 10.05 6.16 15.37
C LEU A 466 11.13 6.12 16.47
N VAL A 467 11.45 7.28 17.05
CA VAL A 467 12.49 7.45 18.10
C VAL A 467 11.92 8.19 19.31
N GLY A 468 10.90 7.59 19.95
CA GLY A 468 10.24 8.12 21.14
C GLY A 468 8.78 8.53 20.86
N GLY A 469 8.21 9.33 21.76
CA GLY A 469 6.75 9.55 21.81
C GLY A 469 6.08 8.69 22.87
N ILE A 470 4.75 8.70 22.91
CA ILE A 470 3.94 7.95 23.90
C ILE A 470 3.33 6.67 23.32
N CYS A 471 3.48 6.45 22.02
CA CYS A 471 2.84 5.41 21.22
C CYS A 471 3.73 5.00 20.05
N SER A 472 3.49 3.81 19.50
CA SER A 472 4.21 3.29 18.32
C SER A 472 3.69 3.90 17.02
N ILE A 473 4.58 4.04 16.03
CA ILE A 473 4.22 4.34 14.65
C ILE A 473 3.34 3.23 14.03
N ILE A 474 2.58 3.60 13.01
CA ILE A 474 1.70 2.71 12.24
C ILE A 474 2.21 2.73 10.79
N HIS A 475 2.48 1.55 10.22
CA HIS A 475 3.01 1.33 8.86
C HIS A 475 4.27 2.13 8.48
N GLY A 476 5.05 2.58 9.47
CA GLY A 476 6.24 3.41 9.26
C GLY A 476 6.00 4.92 9.30
N PHE A 477 4.76 5.38 9.50
CA PHE A 477 4.40 6.79 9.56
C PHE A 477 4.44 7.33 11.00
N GLU A 478 5.08 8.49 11.19
CA GLU A 478 5.02 9.28 12.44
C GLU A 478 3.82 10.23 12.42
N PHE A 479 3.02 10.23 13.48
CA PHE A 479 1.78 11.01 13.57
C PHE A 479 1.51 11.52 14.99
N TRP A 480 0.57 12.46 15.08
CA TRP A 480 0.01 12.97 16.31
C TRP A 480 -1.37 12.36 16.52
N ASN A 481 -1.57 11.68 17.65
CA ASN A 481 -2.91 11.42 18.16
C ASN A 481 -3.51 12.74 18.64
N ILE A 482 -4.66 13.10 18.09
CA ILE A 482 -5.55 14.12 18.62
C ILE A 482 -6.81 13.39 19.13
N THR A 483 -6.93 13.26 20.45
CA THR A 483 -7.96 12.46 21.11
C THR A 483 -8.95 13.36 21.83
N PHE A 484 -10.21 13.32 21.41
CA PHE A 484 -11.33 14.01 22.05
C PHE A 484 -12.06 13.06 23.01
N VAL A 485 -12.42 13.55 24.19
CA VAL A 485 -13.03 12.75 25.26
C VAL A 485 -14.43 13.27 25.60
N MET A 486 -15.31 12.38 26.04
CA MET A 486 -16.64 12.77 26.51
C MET A 486 -16.60 13.49 27.87
N PRO A 487 -17.47 14.49 28.11
CA PRO A 487 -17.62 15.07 29.44
C PRO A 487 -18.02 14.02 30.48
N SER A 488 -17.40 14.04 31.66
CA SER A 488 -17.63 13.03 32.70
C SER A 488 -19.11 12.99 33.13
N ASN A 489 -19.71 11.78 33.10
CA ASN A 489 -21.14 11.54 33.35
C ASN A 489 -22.09 12.15 32.30
N SER A 490 -21.62 12.47 31.09
CA SER A 490 -22.50 12.83 29.98
C SER A 490 -23.47 11.69 29.65
N SER A 491 -24.72 12.04 29.33
CA SER A 491 -25.72 11.12 28.77
C SER A 491 -26.03 11.43 27.30
N ALA A 492 -25.22 12.25 26.64
CA ALA A 492 -25.29 12.47 25.21
C ALA A 492 -24.62 11.31 24.46
N VAL A 493 -25.11 11.00 23.27
CA VAL A 493 -24.43 10.11 22.32
C VAL A 493 -23.07 10.73 21.98
N PRO A 494 -21.94 9.99 22.05
CA PRO A 494 -20.63 10.51 21.65
C PRO A 494 -20.61 10.90 20.18
N SER A 495 -20.30 12.16 19.90
CA SER A 495 -20.19 12.67 18.54
C SER A 495 -19.16 13.78 18.42
N ILE A 496 -18.58 13.91 17.23
CA ILE A 496 -17.73 15.02 16.83
C ILE A 496 -18.16 15.53 15.45
N GLU A 497 -18.13 16.84 15.29
CA GLU A 497 -18.41 17.53 14.03
C GLU A 497 -17.15 18.32 13.65
N LEU A 498 -16.72 18.24 12.39
CA LEU A 498 -15.53 18.91 11.87
C LEU A 498 -15.90 19.72 10.62
N ASP A 499 -15.91 21.06 10.73
CA ASP A 499 -15.91 21.93 9.55
C ASP A 499 -14.47 22.18 9.12
N ILE A 500 -14.11 21.76 7.91
CA ILE A 500 -12.73 21.67 7.42
C ILE A 500 -12.58 22.49 6.14
N ARG A 501 -11.53 23.33 6.09
CA ARG A 501 -11.15 24.12 4.92
C ARG A 501 -9.67 23.96 4.63
N SER A 502 -9.29 23.83 3.35
CA SER A 502 -7.88 23.93 2.96
C SER A 502 -7.45 25.40 2.94
N THR A 503 -6.22 25.67 3.39
CA THR A 503 -5.60 27.01 3.24
C THR A 503 -4.85 27.17 1.90
N ILE A 504 -4.82 26.13 1.07
CA ILE A 504 -4.18 26.17 -0.26
C ILE A 504 -5.14 26.77 -1.29
N GLY A 505 -4.67 27.80 -2.00
CA GLY A 505 -5.49 28.60 -2.92
C GLY A 505 -6.02 29.89 -2.29
N GLU A 506 -6.03 30.00 -0.96
CA GLU A 506 -6.20 31.27 -0.24
C GLU A 506 -4.91 32.12 -0.36
N SER A 507 -4.59 32.55 -1.59
CA SER A 507 -3.65 33.64 -1.77
C SER A 507 -4.26 34.87 -1.13
N CYS A 508 -3.78 35.21 0.07
CA CYS A 508 -4.06 36.48 0.72
C CYS A 508 -3.63 37.59 -0.26
N ILE A 509 -4.58 38.15 -1.01
CA ILE A 509 -4.35 39.34 -1.81
C ILE A 509 -4.17 40.47 -0.80
N MET A 510 -2.93 40.64 -0.35
CA MET A 510 -2.44 41.82 0.35
C MET A 510 -2.55 43.01 -0.62
N THR A 511 -3.76 43.52 -0.77
CA THR A 511 -3.96 44.86 -1.32
C THR A 511 -3.17 45.83 -0.42
N PRO A 512 -2.57 46.91 -0.97
CA PRO A 512 -1.71 47.79 -0.17
C PRO A 512 -2.40 48.59 0.97
N TRP A 513 -3.67 48.30 1.25
CA TRP A 513 -4.51 48.99 2.22
C TRP A 513 -5.34 47.95 2.98
N GLY A 514 -4.88 47.57 4.17
CA GLY A 514 -5.45 46.45 4.92
C GLY A 514 -6.87 46.69 5.43
N HIS A 515 -7.86 46.19 4.70
CA HIS A 515 -9.21 45.95 5.17
C HIS A 515 -9.76 44.63 4.60
N TYR A 516 -10.30 43.79 5.48
CA TYR A 516 -10.98 42.55 5.12
C TYR A 516 -12.37 42.87 4.53
N GLN A 517 -12.65 42.35 3.34
CA GLN A 517 -14.01 42.09 2.86
C GLN A 517 -14.01 40.76 2.10
N SER A 518 -14.81 39.79 2.56
CA SER A 518 -15.11 38.58 1.81
C SER A 518 -16.02 38.93 0.63
N TYR A 519 -15.65 38.49 -0.57
CA TYR A 519 -16.53 38.50 -1.74
C TYR A 519 -16.92 37.05 -2.05
N ASP A 520 -18.13 36.67 -1.64
CA ASP A 520 -18.83 35.49 -2.16
C ASP A 520 -19.48 35.86 -3.50
N ASP A 521 -18.87 35.48 -4.62
CA ASP A 521 -19.45 35.68 -5.95
C ASP A 521 -20.33 34.49 -6.37
N HIS A 522 -21.52 34.39 -5.77
CA HIS A 522 -22.65 33.67 -6.37
C HIS A 522 -23.35 34.55 -7.41
N PHE A 523 -22.89 34.55 -8.66
CA PHE A 523 -23.62 35.19 -9.75
C PHE A 523 -24.55 34.21 -10.49
N GLN A 524 -25.85 34.31 -10.18
CA GLN A 524 -26.88 33.57 -10.89
C GLN A 524 -27.06 34.07 -12.33
N LEU A 525 -27.10 33.14 -13.28
CA LEU A 525 -27.58 33.39 -14.63
C LEU A 525 -29.12 33.41 -14.64
N GLN A 526 -29.71 34.49 -15.15
CA GLN A 526 -31.11 34.49 -15.60
C GLN A 526 -31.19 34.89 -17.07
N ASP A 527 -31.96 34.12 -17.83
CA ASP A 527 -32.24 34.33 -19.25
C ASP A 527 -33.09 35.58 -19.49
N SER A 528 -32.76 36.36 -20.53
CA SER A 528 -33.65 36.57 -21.69
C SER A 528 -33.05 37.55 -22.72
N PRO A 529 -33.41 37.43 -24.02
CA PRO A 529 -32.67 38.09 -25.11
C PRO A 529 -33.26 39.45 -25.51
N THR A 530 -32.43 40.33 -26.07
CA THR A 530 -32.91 41.39 -26.97
C THR A 530 -31.93 41.68 -28.10
N VAL A 531 -32.44 41.63 -29.33
CA VAL A 531 -31.70 41.89 -30.57
C VAL A 531 -31.47 43.39 -30.76
N VAL A 532 -30.21 43.81 -30.97
CA VAL A 532 -29.91 45.04 -31.72
C VAL A 532 -28.82 44.77 -32.75
N THR A 533 -29.19 44.91 -34.02
CA THR A 533 -28.27 44.81 -35.16
C THR A 533 -27.49 46.10 -35.36
N ARG A 534 -26.17 46.02 -35.56
CA ARG A 534 -25.45 47.01 -36.38
C ARG A 534 -24.19 46.45 -37.02
N ALA A 535 -24.13 46.54 -38.34
CA ALA A 535 -22.99 46.09 -39.14
C ALA A 535 -21.84 47.11 -39.11
N GLY A 536 -20.60 46.63 -38.99
CA GLY A 536 -19.37 47.42 -39.04
C GLY A 536 -18.27 46.69 -39.82
N ARG A 537 -17.89 47.22 -40.98
CA ARG A 537 -17.02 46.54 -41.97
C ARG A 537 -15.58 46.34 -41.46
N GLY A 538 -15.05 45.14 -41.69
CA GLY A 538 -13.74 44.68 -41.24
C GLY A 538 -12.50 45.28 -41.94
N ARG A 539 -11.34 44.66 -41.67
CA ARG A 539 -10.19 44.48 -42.59
C ARG A 539 -9.23 43.42 -42.01
N ARG A 540 -8.59 42.66 -42.90
CA ARG A 540 -7.41 41.82 -42.61
C ARG A 540 -6.12 42.66 -42.70
N TRP A 541 -4.98 41.97 -42.54
CA TRP A 541 -3.56 42.35 -42.66
C TRP A 541 -2.92 42.55 -41.27
N ALA A 542 -1.71 42.10 -40.96
CA ALA A 542 -0.74 41.12 -41.49
C ALA A 542 0.49 41.20 -40.54
N LEU A 543 1.45 40.27 -40.63
CA LEU A 543 2.68 40.20 -39.82
C LEU A 543 3.56 41.48 -39.81
N ASP A 544 4.30 41.67 -38.70
CA ASP A 544 5.79 41.83 -38.58
C ASP A 544 6.30 42.89 -37.58
N GLU A 545 7.56 42.65 -37.13
CA GLU A 545 8.43 43.38 -36.18
C GLU A 545 7.99 43.40 -34.69
N LEU A 546 8.78 42.87 -33.74
CA LEU A 546 10.09 43.42 -33.34
C LEU A 546 11.01 42.39 -32.63
N LEU A 547 12.25 42.26 -33.10
CA LEU A 547 13.37 41.60 -32.40
C LEU A 547 14.64 42.47 -32.53
N LYS A 548 15.24 42.85 -31.39
CA LYS A 548 16.57 43.46 -31.10
C LYS A 548 16.46 43.97 -29.64
N THR A 549 17.31 43.67 -28.66
CA THR A 549 18.79 43.52 -28.54
C THR A 549 19.12 42.64 -27.31
N SER A 550 20.29 42.02 -27.10
CA SER A 550 21.58 41.99 -27.83
C SER A 550 22.43 40.76 -27.43
N LYS A 551 23.35 40.38 -28.33
CA LYS A 551 24.49 39.43 -28.17
C LYS A 551 25.45 39.84 -27.01
N SER A 552 26.49 39.12 -26.60
CA SER A 552 27.56 38.33 -27.29
C SER A 552 28.46 37.65 -26.22
N PHE A 553 29.49 36.80 -26.45
CA PHE A 553 30.31 36.32 -27.59
C PHE A 553 30.47 34.76 -27.42
N ASP A 554 30.44 33.90 -28.45
CA ASP A 554 31.58 33.34 -29.24
C ASP A 554 32.67 32.57 -28.45
N ASN A 555 33.46 31.63 -29.02
CA ASN A 555 33.35 30.63 -30.11
C ASN A 555 34.74 29.97 -30.26
N SER A 556 34.87 28.66 -30.46
CA SER A 556 36.08 28.11 -31.13
C SER A 556 35.87 26.74 -31.76
N ILE A 557 36.40 26.62 -32.98
CA ILE A 557 36.20 25.55 -33.96
C ILE A 557 37.40 24.59 -33.96
N SER A 558 37.19 23.29 -34.20
CA SER A 558 37.84 22.56 -35.32
C SER A 558 37.43 21.09 -35.42
N ALA A 559 37.50 20.57 -36.64
CA ALA A 559 37.15 19.20 -37.01
C ALA A 559 38.33 18.53 -37.74
N ALA A 560 38.40 17.21 -37.68
CA ALA A 560 39.22 16.37 -38.56
C ALA A 560 38.56 14.99 -38.74
N GLN A 561 38.65 14.42 -39.95
CA GLN A 561 38.10 13.11 -40.31
C GLN A 561 39.20 12.03 -40.38
N THR A 562 38.75 10.80 -40.68
CA THR A 562 39.44 9.65 -41.31
C THR A 562 40.16 8.59 -40.44
N GLU A 563 39.48 7.43 -40.40
CA GLU A 563 39.96 6.08 -40.79
C GLU A 563 40.81 5.17 -39.86
N THR A 564 40.21 3.99 -39.60
CA THR A 564 40.81 2.64 -39.45
C THR A 564 41.62 2.28 -38.20
N GLY A 565 41.48 1.02 -37.77
CA GLY A 565 42.39 0.36 -36.82
C GLY A 565 41.67 -0.47 -35.77
N ALA A 566 41.93 -1.78 -35.72
CA ALA A 566 41.32 -2.69 -34.75
C ALA A 566 42.22 -2.98 -33.54
N GLY A 567 41.60 -3.16 -32.38
CA GLY A 567 42.05 -4.14 -31.38
C GLY A 567 42.67 -3.64 -30.07
N ARG A 568 42.23 -4.31 -28.99
CA ARG A 568 42.85 -4.42 -27.65
C ARG A 568 42.80 -3.20 -26.71
N GLY A 569 41.85 -3.24 -25.78
CA GLY A 569 42.19 -3.63 -24.39
C GLY A 569 42.57 -2.53 -23.37
N ALA A 570 41.94 -2.67 -22.20
CA ALA A 570 42.30 -2.10 -20.89
C ALA A 570 41.85 -0.65 -20.52
N VAL A 571 41.00 -0.62 -19.48
CA VAL A 571 41.03 0.30 -18.32
C VAL A 571 40.84 1.80 -18.56
N VAL A 572 39.63 2.27 -18.27
CA VAL A 572 39.30 3.58 -17.66
C VAL A 572 38.19 3.28 -16.63
N GLY A 573 38.14 3.81 -15.41
CA GLY A 573 38.90 4.91 -14.83
C GLY A 573 37.95 6.01 -14.32
N TYR A 574 36.97 5.66 -13.49
CA TYR A 574 36.03 6.61 -12.92
C TYR A 574 36.68 7.45 -11.82
N PHE A 575 36.74 8.77 -12.01
CA PHE A 575 37.03 9.72 -10.94
C PHE A 575 35.75 10.00 -10.14
N LEU A 576 35.68 9.45 -8.93
CA LEU A 576 34.73 9.86 -7.91
C LEU A 576 35.36 10.96 -7.05
N PHE A 577 34.68 12.11 -6.95
CA PHE A 577 34.93 13.06 -5.87
C PHE A 577 34.17 12.59 -4.61
N GLU A 578 34.84 11.80 -3.76
CA GLU A 578 34.44 11.67 -2.35
C GLU A 578 34.87 12.91 -1.58
N ASP A 579 33.93 13.63 -0.95
CA ASP A 579 34.24 14.37 0.28
C ASP A 579 33.84 13.51 1.48
N ARG A 580 34.74 13.41 2.47
CA ARG A 580 34.69 12.42 3.54
C ARG A 580 34.41 13.08 4.89
N ARG A 581 33.44 12.53 5.63
CA ARG A 581 33.42 12.61 7.10
C ARG A 581 33.32 11.24 7.76
N SER A 582 34.46 10.56 7.69
CA SER A 582 35.11 9.78 8.75
C SER A 582 34.24 9.23 9.90
N TRP A 583 34.10 7.91 9.95
CA TRP A 583 33.98 7.17 11.22
C TRP A 583 35.26 6.36 11.45
N TYR A 584 35.87 6.52 12.63
CA TYR A 584 37.08 5.78 13.02
C TYR A 584 36.71 4.43 13.64
N CYS A 585 37.18 3.33 13.03
CA CYS A 585 37.15 2.00 13.63
C CYS A 585 38.58 1.53 13.94
N THR A 586 38.95 1.52 15.21
CA THR A 586 40.29 1.10 15.65
C THR A 586 40.41 -0.43 15.68
N ARG A 587 41.12 -1.01 14.72
CA ARG A 587 41.55 -2.42 14.79
C ARG A 587 42.57 -2.60 15.92
N LEU A 588 42.37 -3.62 16.75
CA LEU A 588 43.45 -4.32 17.44
C LEU A 588 43.53 -5.75 16.90
N ALA A 589 44.76 -6.23 16.69
CA ALA A 589 45.05 -7.50 16.04
C ALA A 589 45.59 -8.53 17.04
N GLY A 590 45.45 -9.81 16.69
CA GLY A 590 45.92 -10.98 17.44
C GLY A 590 45.22 -12.23 16.90
N GLN A 591 45.65 -12.71 15.73
CA GLN A 591 46.53 -13.87 15.56
C GLN A 591 45.87 -15.21 15.91
N TRP A 592 45.90 -16.10 14.92
CA TRP A 592 45.45 -17.48 15.00
C TRP A 592 46.53 -18.35 15.64
N ASP A 593 46.12 -19.40 16.35
CA ASP A 593 46.93 -20.61 16.50
C ASP A 593 46.03 -21.85 16.54
N TRP A 594 46.51 -22.96 15.97
CA TRP A 594 45.78 -24.23 15.85
C TRP A 594 46.27 -25.23 16.90
N MET A 595 45.36 -25.92 17.62
CA MET A 595 45.45 -27.39 17.80
C MET A 595 44.24 -28.03 18.52
N THR A 596 43.65 -29.02 17.84
CA THR A 596 43.06 -30.29 18.32
C THR A 596 42.76 -30.51 19.83
N GLY A 597 41.53 -30.94 20.16
CA GLY A 597 41.22 -31.55 21.45
C GLY A 597 39.77 -32.08 21.58
N VAL A 598 39.61 -33.37 21.85
CA VAL A 598 38.31 -34.09 21.95
C VAL A 598 37.86 -34.27 23.42
N ARG A 599 36.53 -34.35 23.64
CA ARG A 599 35.75 -34.84 24.82
C ARG A 599 35.22 -33.83 25.87
N ASN A 600 33.89 -33.95 26.04
CA ASN A 600 33.04 -33.67 27.22
C ASN A 600 33.35 -34.65 28.40
N PRO A 601 32.76 -34.55 29.62
CA PRO A 601 31.88 -33.50 30.20
C PRO A 601 32.17 -33.13 31.69
N CYS A 602 31.25 -32.35 32.29
CA CYS A 602 30.80 -32.35 33.71
C CYS A 602 31.40 -31.41 34.80
N THR A 603 30.45 -30.76 35.51
CA THR A 603 30.43 -30.31 36.93
C THR A 603 31.26 -29.11 37.42
N GLY A 604 30.62 -28.23 38.22
CA GLY A 604 31.22 -27.79 39.50
C GLY A 604 31.29 -26.28 39.86
N ARG A 605 30.18 -25.72 40.34
CA ARG A 605 30.02 -24.68 41.41
C ARG A 605 31.14 -23.65 41.79
N HIS A 606 30.64 -22.42 42.06
CA HIS A 606 31.14 -21.39 43.01
C HIS A 606 32.46 -20.63 42.73
N GLY A 607 32.31 -19.43 42.13
CA GLY A 607 32.35 -18.15 42.87
C GLY A 607 33.69 -17.59 43.37
N ALA A 608 34.07 -16.41 42.85
CA ALA A 608 34.81 -15.39 43.60
C ALA A 608 34.59 -13.98 42.99
N ARG A 609 34.54 -12.94 43.85
CA ARG A 609 34.57 -11.53 43.44
C ARG A 609 36.01 -11.12 43.09
N ALA A 610 36.18 -10.30 42.07
CA ALA A 610 37.37 -9.45 41.92
C ALA A 610 36.97 -8.03 41.51
N LYS A 611 37.30 -7.05 42.35
CA LYS A 611 37.26 -5.62 42.00
C LYS A 611 38.61 -5.25 41.38
N LEU A 612 38.60 -4.60 40.22
CA LEU A 612 39.68 -3.72 39.73
C LEU A 612 38.99 -2.53 39.04
N SER A 613 38.88 -1.39 39.73
CA SER A 613 39.86 -0.29 39.70
C SER A 613 39.72 0.56 38.43
N SER A 614 38.94 1.62 38.55
CA SER A 614 38.84 2.69 37.56
C SER A 614 40.22 3.28 37.24
N ARG A 615 40.54 3.40 35.95
CA ARG A 615 41.60 4.31 35.48
C ARG A 615 40.97 5.61 34.99
N THR A 616 41.58 6.71 35.44
CA THR A 616 41.28 8.09 35.09
C THR A 616 41.33 8.35 33.59
N ALA A 617 40.33 9.04 33.04
CA ALA A 617 40.38 9.65 31.72
C ALA A 617 40.52 11.16 31.86
N THR A 618 41.56 11.73 31.23
CA THR A 618 41.72 13.18 31.03
C THR A 618 40.73 13.69 29.98
N PRO A 619 40.06 14.84 30.17
CA PRO A 619 39.18 15.40 29.16
C PRO A 619 39.97 16.04 28.01
N LEU A 620 39.52 15.79 26.78
CA LEU A 620 39.88 16.58 25.60
C LEU A 620 38.97 17.82 25.55
N VAL A 621 39.56 18.97 25.25
CA VAL A 621 38.87 20.27 25.16
C VAL A 621 38.67 20.63 23.69
N ASP A 622 37.46 21.04 23.30
CA ASP A 622 37.21 21.63 21.98
C ASP A 622 37.42 23.15 21.96
N THR A 623 37.53 23.70 20.75
CA THR A 623 37.99 25.07 20.51
C THR A 623 36.95 26.18 20.76
N ASN A 624 35.76 25.87 21.29
CA ASN A 624 34.68 26.85 21.49
C ASN A 624 34.28 27.14 22.95
N GLY A 625 34.94 26.54 23.94
CA GLY A 625 35.07 27.12 25.29
C GLY A 625 33.77 27.41 26.06
N ARG A 626 32.74 26.55 25.97
CA ARG A 626 31.51 26.69 26.78
C ARG A 626 31.32 25.49 27.71
N CYS A 627 31.28 25.75 29.01
CA CYS A 627 30.92 24.77 30.03
C CYS A 627 29.40 24.54 30.07
N TRP A 628 28.96 23.29 30.10
CA TRP A 628 27.62 22.91 30.53
C TRP A 628 27.71 22.10 31.82
N SER A 629 27.13 22.62 32.89
CA SER A 629 27.10 21.98 34.21
C SER A 629 25.82 21.16 34.39
N TRP A 630 25.95 19.84 34.51
CA TRP A 630 24.90 18.97 35.02
C TRP A 630 24.99 18.88 36.56
N PRO A 631 23.91 19.12 37.31
CA PRO A 631 23.85 18.80 38.73
C PRO A 631 23.35 17.36 38.94
N CYS A 632 24.28 16.44 39.17
CA CYS A 632 23.99 15.18 39.87
C CYS A 632 24.56 15.26 41.28
N ASP A 633 23.69 15.26 42.30
CA ASP A 633 23.86 14.49 43.56
C ASP A 633 22.87 14.96 44.64
N ALA A 634 22.04 14.03 45.13
CA ALA A 634 21.63 13.93 46.55
C ALA A 634 20.77 12.65 46.77
N LEU A 635 21.41 11.56 47.16
CA LEU A 635 20.77 10.30 47.58
C LEU A 635 20.90 10.16 49.10
N GLN A 636 19.77 10.14 49.84
CA GLN A 636 19.58 9.64 51.23
C GLN A 636 18.16 10.06 51.70
N THR A 637 17.32 9.29 52.42
CA THR A 637 17.32 7.89 52.87
C THR A 637 15.90 7.53 53.35
N GLY A 638 15.42 6.31 53.10
CA GLY A 638 14.17 5.79 53.67
C GLY A 638 14.07 4.28 53.49
N ARG A 639 13.68 3.53 54.53
CA ARG A 639 13.69 2.05 54.55
C ARG A 639 12.28 1.45 54.55
N GLY A 640 12.16 0.24 54.00
CA GLY A 640 10.99 -0.66 54.15
C GLY A 640 10.03 -0.57 52.97
N THR A 641 9.47 -1.66 52.44
CA THR A 641 9.55 -3.08 52.82
C THR A 641 9.38 -3.97 51.57
N GLU A 642 10.04 -5.13 51.55
CA GLU A 642 9.82 -6.14 50.50
C GLU A 642 8.43 -6.78 50.62
N ALA A 643 7.77 -7.01 49.49
CA ALA A 643 6.65 -7.95 49.37
C ALA A 643 6.62 -8.54 47.95
N ASN A 644 7.03 -9.81 47.81
CA ASN A 644 6.69 -10.63 46.64
C ASN A 644 5.21 -10.99 46.71
N ILE A 645 4.45 -10.75 45.62
CA ILE A 645 3.18 -11.44 45.35
C ILE A 645 3.10 -11.73 43.84
N ASP A 646 2.93 -13.01 43.51
CA ASP A 646 2.52 -13.49 42.18
C ASP A 646 1.04 -13.17 41.90
N GLY A 647 0.71 -12.89 40.63
CA GLY A 647 -0.68 -12.81 40.15
C GLY A 647 -0.70 -12.28 38.71
N GLN A 648 -0.79 -13.13 37.68
CA GLN A 648 -2.06 -13.70 37.17
C GLN A 648 -3.20 -12.68 37.07
N GLY A 649 -3.34 -12.08 35.89
CA GLY A 649 -4.52 -11.35 35.42
C GLY A 649 -5.11 -12.04 34.19
N LEU A 650 -5.67 -13.24 34.36
CA LEU A 650 -6.44 -13.93 33.32
C LEU A 650 -7.76 -13.18 33.08
N ALA A 651 -7.87 -12.45 31.98
CA ALA A 651 -9.18 -12.05 31.46
C ALA A 651 -9.88 -13.30 30.90
N GLN A 652 -10.77 -13.90 31.69
CA GLN A 652 -11.60 -15.00 31.22
C GLN A 652 -12.59 -14.46 30.17
N GLN A 653 -12.45 -14.92 28.92
CA GLN A 653 -13.51 -14.76 27.93
C GLN A 653 -14.80 -15.42 28.47
N PRO A 654 -15.96 -14.74 28.43
CA PRO A 654 -17.23 -15.38 28.74
C PRO A 654 -17.56 -16.40 27.65
N SER A 655 -17.84 -17.64 28.05
CA SER A 655 -18.15 -18.73 27.13
C SER A 655 -19.39 -18.43 26.27
N ARG A 656 -19.19 -18.18 24.97
CA ARG A 656 -20.29 -18.00 24.01
C ARG A 656 -21.15 -19.28 23.97
N ARG A 657 -22.41 -19.18 24.43
CA ARG A 657 -23.43 -20.20 24.19
C ARG A 657 -23.70 -20.28 22.69
N ALA A 658 -23.22 -21.32 22.03
CA ALA A 658 -23.63 -21.64 20.67
C ALA A 658 -25.16 -21.83 20.59
N ARG A 659 -25.87 -20.87 19.98
CA ARG A 659 -27.25 -21.11 19.53
C ARG A 659 -27.17 -21.95 18.27
N ARG A 660 -27.56 -23.22 18.35
CA ARG A 660 -27.83 -24.01 17.15
C ARG A 660 -28.97 -23.34 16.39
N VAL A 661 -28.66 -22.80 15.21
CA VAL A 661 -29.66 -22.62 14.16
C VAL A 661 -29.87 -24.00 13.53
N HIS A 662 -31.04 -24.60 13.75
CA HIS A 662 -31.45 -25.76 12.96
C HIS A 662 -31.97 -25.25 11.62
N LEU A 663 -31.23 -25.53 10.55
CA LEU A 663 -31.74 -25.53 9.19
C LEU A 663 -32.19 -26.95 8.87
N ASP A 664 -33.51 -27.19 8.95
CA ASP A 664 -34.12 -28.44 8.52
C ASP A 664 -34.12 -28.51 6.99
N HIS A 665 -33.30 -29.40 6.42
CA HIS A 665 -33.39 -29.79 5.02
C HIS A 665 -34.29 -31.03 4.87
N GLU A 666 -35.53 -30.81 4.43
CA GLU A 666 -36.41 -31.92 4.06
C GLU A 666 -35.92 -32.62 2.77
N LEU A 667 -35.59 -33.91 2.91
CA LEU A 667 -35.26 -34.81 1.81
C LEU A 667 -36.54 -35.29 1.10
N VAL A 668 -36.92 -34.63 0.01
CA VAL A 668 -37.93 -35.18 -0.91
C VAL A 668 -37.31 -36.31 -1.74
N ARG A 669 -37.60 -37.55 -1.36
CA ARG A 669 -37.43 -38.73 -2.24
C ARG A 669 -38.62 -38.81 -3.21
N SER A 670 -38.35 -38.88 -4.51
CA SER A 670 -39.30 -39.39 -5.49
C SER A 670 -38.75 -40.64 -6.18
N SER A 671 -39.33 -41.80 -5.86
CA SER A 671 -39.18 -43.03 -6.63
C SER A 671 -40.31 -43.12 -7.65
N GLY A 672 -39.97 -43.21 -8.94
CA GLY A 672 -40.89 -43.37 -10.07
C GLY A 672 -40.10 -43.54 -11.35
#